data_AF-A0A0D2WUD4-F1
#
_entry.id   AF-A0A0D2WUD4-F1
#
_cell.length_a   1.000
_cell.length_b   1.000
_cell.length_c   1.000
_cell.angle_alpha   90.00
_cell.angle_beta   90.00
_cell.angle_gamma   90.00
#
_symmetry.space_group_name_H-M   'P 1'
#
loop_
_entity.id
_entity.type
_entity.pdbx_description
1 polymer ?
#
loop_
_entity_poly.entity_id
_entity_poly.type
_entity_poly.pdbx_seq_one_letter_code
_entity_poly.pdbx_strand_id
1 'polypeptide(L)'
;MADASPSAAAAAASPSRSSAQSPSQTSKQQQQQQQLEARRQHQFAQDRPTATVGSASSNYEWATDTAVPRPSDSWTTAEKTKSIERLVPMYFQQLMTGCGQTPCSNPNCAGFPDRARLDPNASAALAINLASTHGEYALCPRFGLPKVTNFNAADLTNEFQRAVQDNSFSKFLSVVWTHFSDPELLGGSFLKSPIPILPACPVDCDGLRRAYSTTFETPRENVHNTFTNSISQMLDNTKLLIERVGAQIKPHHLNALVVILEHPILSEVSSYAVILPRLCECVALLPGYLQRLLTTWVSELPLNSIRTLLHNVGMFLGVRESAPSFEDYHVQNATKMIGLIYDANARRAEVLKLPSLPIQQFYNDHISEGLELRGNLINWQRGTGFTFCHFPFVITATAKYNLLAEESYMIQSKRHTDAFFNSIFSEAQDPYLRVLVRRDHIIEDVLLQLSHKDPSQLKHRLRVRFVDEEGVDEGGVQKEFFQLIFRDILAPKFGMFEYEEETRNMWFRKAIDDTLQGEYVLVGLLIGLAIYNRVMLDLHFPLVIYKKLLGKPVTFADLQVAQPALAHGLQELLEYDGDVEATFCRTFQLSYDVFGATKTHDLKPNGDSIPVTNENRHEFVQLYTDWLLNTSIAASFNEFKRGFDMVTADTAITLFSPEELEILICGEPNFDFHSLENATEYDGGFDKDSPVIRFFWEVVHDMSEEEKKRLLFFATGSDRVPVGGLSHLNLTIVRNGTDAERLPTAHTCFNVLMLSEYPTKEKLKERLLTAIENSEGFGLM
;
A
#
# COMPACT_ATOMS: atom_id res chain seq x y z
N MET A 1 72.50 9.69 -34.01
CA MET A 1 72.85 10.85 -33.17
C MET A 1 72.18 10.61 -31.83
N ALA A 2 72.82 9.76 -31.01
CA ALA A 2 73.65 10.11 -29.85
C ALA A 2 72.73 10.39 -28.64
N ASP A 3 72.85 9.75 -27.47
CA ASP A 3 73.94 8.96 -26.91
C ASP A 3 73.43 8.20 -25.66
N ALA A 4 74.27 7.30 -25.13
CA ALA A 4 74.24 6.68 -23.78
C ALA A 4 73.58 5.30 -23.57
N SER A 5 74.42 4.26 -23.69
CA SER A 5 74.42 2.95 -22.99
C SER A 5 74.63 3.11 -21.46
N PRO A 6 74.77 2.05 -20.61
CA PRO A 6 74.67 0.59 -20.83
C PRO A 6 73.90 -0.21 -19.74
N SER A 7 73.73 -1.50 -20.02
CA SER A 7 73.29 -2.56 -19.10
C SER A 7 74.40 -3.05 -18.15
N ALA A 8 74.05 -3.51 -16.93
CA ALA A 8 74.47 -4.83 -16.39
C ALA A 8 73.85 -5.17 -15.01
N ALA A 9 73.00 -6.20 -15.02
CA ALA A 9 72.84 -7.38 -14.15
C ALA A 9 72.85 -7.34 -12.59
N ALA A 10 71.75 -7.89 -12.02
CA ALA A 10 71.62 -8.99 -11.02
C ALA A 10 70.27 -8.80 -10.26
N ALA A 11 69.42 -9.77 -9.90
CA ALA A 11 69.47 -11.23 -9.78
C ALA A 11 68.05 -11.83 -9.64
N ALA A 12 67.92 -13.15 -9.88
CA ALA A 12 66.96 -14.12 -9.30
C ALA A 12 65.45 -13.97 -9.61
N ALA A 13 64.63 -15.01 -9.87
CA ALA A 13 64.79 -16.46 -9.94
C ALA A 13 63.63 -17.05 -10.77
N SER A 14 63.89 -18.15 -11.46
CA SER A 14 62.92 -19.08 -12.10
C SER A 14 62.61 -20.24 -11.11
N PRO A 15 61.80 -21.32 -11.40
CA PRO A 15 61.25 -21.76 -12.69
C PRO A 15 59.89 -22.51 -12.71
N SER A 16 59.47 -22.81 -13.95
CA SER A 16 58.88 -24.08 -14.45
C SER A 16 57.37 -24.34 -14.45
N ARG A 17 56.89 -24.58 -15.69
CA ARG A 17 55.60 -25.15 -16.15
C ARG A 17 55.90 -26.46 -16.91
N SER A 18 54.98 -27.43 -16.83
CA SER A 18 54.49 -28.34 -17.90
C SER A 18 53.48 -29.32 -17.27
N SER A 19 52.42 -29.87 -17.85
CA SER A 19 51.60 -29.69 -19.07
C SER A 19 50.54 -30.82 -19.03
N ALA A 20 49.25 -30.57 -19.24
CA ALA A 20 48.26 -31.56 -19.72
C ALA A 20 46.94 -30.87 -20.12
N GLN A 21 46.36 -31.26 -21.26
CA GLN A 21 45.12 -30.74 -21.85
C GLN A 21 43.89 -31.66 -21.61
N SER A 22 42.69 -31.06 -21.70
CA SER A 22 41.29 -31.59 -21.84
C SER A 22 40.44 -31.73 -20.56
N PRO A 23 39.10 -31.47 -20.56
CA PRO A 23 38.16 -31.05 -21.61
C PRO A 23 37.68 -29.57 -21.50
N SER A 24 37.04 -29.05 -22.56
CA SER A 24 36.68 -27.63 -22.75
C SER A 24 35.73 -27.05 -21.67
N GLN A 25 36.16 -25.92 -21.08
CA GLN A 25 35.51 -25.21 -19.97
C GLN A 25 34.05 -24.81 -20.22
N THR A 26 33.64 -24.65 -21.48
CA THR A 26 32.29 -24.21 -21.86
C THR A 26 31.19 -25.21 -21.47
N SER A 27 31.47 -26.52 -21.52
CA SER A 27 30.48 -27.56 -21.18
C SER A 27 30.25 -27.71 -19.67
N LYS A 28 31.29 -27.48 -18.85
CA LYS A 28 31.18 -27.51 -17.38
C LYS A 28 30.58 -26.23 -16.81
N GLN A 29 30.84 -25.06 -17.43
CA GLN A 29 30.19 -23.81 -17.01
C GLN A 29 28.70 -23.79 -17.35
N GLN A 30 28.28 -24.29 -18.51
CA GLN A 30 26.84 -24.38 -18.83
C GLN A 30 26.08 -25.35 -17.92
N GLN A 31 26.67 -26.50 -17.56
CA GLN A 31 26.05 -27.40 -16.58
C GLN A 31 26.02 -26.84 -15.15
N GLN A 32 27.04 -26.08 -14.74
CA GLN A 32 27.08 -25.46 -13.42
C GLN A 32 26.14 -24.25 -13.31
N GLN A 33 25.92 -23.51 -14.41
CA GLN A 33 25.00 -22.39 -14.50
C GLN A 33 23.53 -22.85 -14.54
N GLN A 34 23.24 -23.95 -15.26
CA GLN A 34 21.91 -24.59 -15.22
C GLN A 34 21.58 -25.18 -13.82
N GLN A 35 22.55 -25.68 -13.06
CA GLN A 35 22.32 -26.13 -11.67
C GLN A 35 22.18 -24.98 -10.66
N LEU A 36 22.78 -23.81 -10.92
CA LEU A 36 22.60 -22.60 -10.11
C LEU A 36 21.26 -21.90 -10.39
N GLU A 37 20.79 -21.91 -11.63
CA GLU A 37 19.45 -21.42 -12.00
C GLU A 37 18.34 -22.33 -11.47
N ALA A 38 18.52 -23.66 -11.53
CA ALA A 38 17.59 -24.60 -10.90
C ALA A 38 17.50 -24.42 -9.37
N ARG A 39 18.62 -24.08 -8.68
CA ARG A 39 18.61 -23.73 -7.25
C ARG A 39 17.99 -22.36 -6.96
N ARG A 40 18.13 -21.39 -7.86
CA ARG A 40 17.45 -20.08 -7.75
C ARG A 40 15.93 -20.22 -7.93
N GLN A 41 15.47 -21.01 -8.90
CA GLN A 41 14.04 -21.23 -9.13
C GLN A 41 13.38 -22.03 -8.00
N HIS A 42 14.09 -22.97 -7.36
CA HIS A 42 13.53 -23.72 -6.23
C HIS A 42 13.48 -22.93 -4.91
N GLN A 43 14.34 -21.93 -4.73
CA GLN A 43 14.32 -21.03 -3.56
C GLN A 43 13.35 -19.85 -3.74
N PHE A 44 13.00 -19.50 -4.98
CA PHE A 44 11.88 -18.61 -5.32
C PHE A 44 10.49 -19.23 -5.02
N ALA A 45 10.43 -20.55 -4.81
CA ALA A 45 9.20 -21.30 -4.55
C ALA A 45 8.89 -21.54 -3.04
N GLN A 46 9.70 -21.01 -2.12
CA GLN A 46 9.44 -21.06 -0.67
C GLN A 46 9.35 -19.63 -0.09
N ASP A 47 8.16 -19.07 -0.24
CA ASP A 47 7.49 -18.13 0.68
C ASP A 47 7.88 -16.64 0.65
N ARG A 48 7.41 -15.96 -0.42
CA ARG A 48 7.00 -14.54 -0.38
C ARG A 48 5.85 -14.35 0.64
N PRO A 49 5.83 -13.31 1.48
CA PRO A 49 4.59 -12.85 2.09
C PRO A 49 3.81 -12.05 1.04
N THR A 50 2.91 -12.71 0.32
CA THR A 50 1.87 -12.01 -0.42
C THR A 50 0.91 -11.40 0.60
N ALA A 51 0.77 -10.08 0.58
CA ALA A 51 -0.35 -9.37 1.18
C ALA A 51 -1.62 -9.67 0.37
N THR A 52 -2.12 -10.90 0.48
CA THR A 52 -3.43 -11.31 0.01
C THR A 52 -4.44 -10.92 1.09
N VAL A 53 -5.22 -9.88 0.80
CA VAL A 53 -6.54 -9.69 1.40
C VAL A 53 -7.42 -10.78 0.79
N GLY A 54 -7.31 -11.97 1.34
CA GLY A 54 -8.08 -13.16 0.99
C GLY A 54 -8.77 -13.66 2.23
N SER A 55 -10.09 -13.66 2.18
CA SER A 55 -11.00 -14.28 3.14
C SER A 55 -10.68 -15.76 3.32
N ALA A 56 -9.73 -16.06 4.20
CA ALA A 56 -9.60 -17.39 4.77
C ALA A 56 -10.79 -17.58 5.72
N SER A 57 -11.85 -18.20 5.18
CA SER A 57 -12.88 -18.87 5.96
C SER A 57 -12.22 -19.69 7.08
N SER A 58 -12.43 -19.21 8.31
CA SER A 58 -12.58 -19.99 9.53
C SER A 58 -12.09 -21.45 9.44
N ASN A 59 -10.82 -21.69 9.73
CA ASN A 59 -10.34 -23.01 10.14
C ASN A 59 -9.12 -22.94 11.09
N TYR A 60 -8.95 -21.79 11.75
CA TYR A 60 -8.44 -21.82 13.11
C TYR A 60 -9.67 -21.67 14.00
N GLU A 61 -10.15 -22.81 14.49
CA GLU A 61 -10.94 -22.83 15.71
C GLU A 61 -10.19 -21.96 16.71
N TRP A 62 -10.83 -20.87 17.12
CA TRP A 62 -10.54 -20.23 18.37
C TRP A 62 -10.56 -21.35 19.40
N ALA A 63 -9.41 -21.90 19.77
CA ALA A 63 -9.35 -22.69 20.98
C ALA A 63 -9.72 -21.70 22.08
N THR A 64 -10.97 -21.80 22.55
CA THR A 64 -11.66 -21.06 23.63
C THR A 64 -10.93 -21.11 24.97
N ASP A 65 -9.68 -21.52 24.97
CA ASP A 65 -9.08 -22.22 26.06
C ASP A 65 -8.01 -21.31 26.65
N THR A 66 -8.47 -20.47 27.59
CA THR A 66 -7.65 -20.13 28.76
C THR A 66 -7.23 -21.39 29.53
N ALA A 67 -7.79 -22.57 29.20
CA ALA A 67 -7.19 -23.84 29.53
C ALA A 67 -5.99 -24.11 28.61
N VAL A 68 -4.81 -24.32 29.18
CA VAL A 68 -3.76 -25.05 28.46
C VAL A 68 -4.38 -26.38 28.01
N PRO A 69 -4.35 -26.73 26.70
CA PRO A 69 -5.05 -27.91 26.22
C PRO A 69 -4.58 -29.12 27.01
N ARG A 70 -5.53 -29.80 27.66
CA ARG A 70 -5.22 -31.02 28.42
C ARG A 70 -4.78 -32.06 27.40
N PRO A 71 -3.64 -32.74 27.60
CA PRO A 71 -3.19 -33.74 26.66
C PRO A 71 -4.26 -34.82 26.49
N SER A 72 -4.62 -35.06 25.22
CA SER A 72 -5.51 -36.16 24.86
C SER A 72 -4.71 -37.47 24.88
N ASP A 73 -5.41 -38.59 25.13
CA ASP A 73 -4.84 -39.93 24.94
C ASP A 73 -4.35 -40.14 23.50
N SER A 74 -4.84 -39.34 22.54
CA SER A 74 -4.40 -39.31 21.15
C SER A 74 -3.09 -38.57 20.87
N TRP A 75 -2.48 -37.89 21.85
CA TRP A 75 -1.24 -37.13 21.66
C TRP A 75 0.01 -38.01 21.73
N THR A 76 0.98 -37.68 20.88
CA THR A 76 2.31 -38.33 20.86
C THR A 76 3.11 -38.02 22.13
N THR A 77 4.10 -38.86 22.42
CA THR A 77 5.00 -38.67 23.57
C THR A 77 5.72 -37.33 23.52
N ALA A 78 6.12 -36.87 22.33
CA ALA A 78 6.77 -35.57 22.14
C ALA A 78 5.83 -34.39 22.46
N GLU A 79 4.55 -34.49 22.10
CA GLU A 79 3.54 -33.46 22.42
C GLU A 79 3.23 -33.42 23.92
N LYS A 80 3.16 -34.59 24.58
CA LYS A 80 3.00 -34.68 26.04
C LYS A 80 4.19 -34.06 26.78
N THR A 81 5.42 -34.37 26.37
CA THR A 81 6.64 -33.78 26.95
C THR A 81 6.67 -32.26 26.78
N LYS A 82 6.37 -31.75 25.58
CA LYS A 82 6.35 -30.32 25.29
C LYS A 82 5.25 -29.57 26.05
N SER A 83 4.12 -30.22 26.32
CA SER A 83 3.06 -29.68 27.18
C SER A 83 3.50 -29.57 28.64
N ILE A 84 4.14 -30.62 29.18
CA ILE A 84 4.67 -30.63 30.55
C ILE A 84 5.74 -29.54 30.73
N GLU A 85 6.69 -29.43 29.80
CA GLU A 85 7.74 -28.39 29.83
C GLU A 85 7.15 -26.97 29.86
N ARG A 86 6.01 -26.74 29.18
CA ARG A 86 5.31 -25.45 29.17
C ARG A 86 4.54 -25.19 30.48
N LEU A 87 3.99 -26.24 31.07
CA LEU A 87 3.09 -26.18 32.21
C LEU A 87 3.80 -26.06 33.56
N VAL A 88 4.95 -26.72 33.73
CA VAL A 88 5.71 -26.72 34.99
C VAL A 88 6.04 -25.29 35.46
N PRO A 89 6.58 -24.38 34.61
CA PRO A 89 6.85 -23.01 35.03
C PRO A 89 5.58 -22.25 35.45
N MET A 90 4.44 -22.53 34.79
CA MET A 90 3.16 -21.89 35.09
C MET A 90 2.59 -22.34 36.43
N TYR A 91 2.58 -23.64 36.71
CA TYR A 91 2.16 -24.15 38.03
C TYR A 91 3.09 -23.66 39.13
N PHE A 92 4.40 -23.68 38.88
CA PHE A 92 5.39 -23.20 39.85
C PHE A 92 5.11 -21.75 40.25
N GLN A 93 4.88 -20.88 39.26
CA GLN A 93 4.57 -19.49 39.51
C GLN A 93 3.23 -19.32 40.24
N GLN A 94 2.17 -20.06 39.89
CA GLN A 94 0.90 -20.01 40.62
C GLN A 94 1.03 -20.43 42.09
N LEU A 95 1.85 -21.44 42.35
CA LEU A 95 2.10 -21.97 43.68
C LEU A 95 2.90 -21.00 44.55
N MET A 96 3.80 -20.23 43.93
CA MET A 96 4.67 -19.27 44.61
C MET A 96 4.03 -17.89 44.79
N THR A 97 3.37 -17.36 43.76
CA THR A 97 2.88 -15.96 43.73
C THR A 97 1.37 -15.84 43.70
N GLY A 98 0.65 -16.93 43.42
CA GLY A 98 -0.81 -16.91 43.29
C GLY A 98 -1.28 -16.30 41.96
N CYS A 99 -2.59 -16.30 41.74
CA CYS A 99 -3.24 -15.79 40.53
C CYS A 99 -3.68 -14.32 40.63
N GLY A 100 -3.31 -13.62 41.70
CA GLY A 100 -3.70 -12.21 41.94
C GLY A 100 -5.10 -12.01 42.55
N GLN A 101 -5.88 -13.06 42.78
CA GLN A 101 -7.15 -13.00 43.51
C GLN A 101 -6.96 -13.43 44.96
N THR A 102 -7.41 -12.61 45.92
CA THR A 102 -7.41 -12.93 47.36
C THR A 102 -8.78 -12.58 47.97
N PRO A 103 -9.58 -13.56 48.44
CA PRO A 103 -9.30 -15.00 48.48
C PRO A 103 -9.50 -15.69 47.12
N CYS A 104 -8.63 -16.64 46.78
CA CYS A 104 -8.77 -17.52 45.61
C CYS A 104 -9.47 -18.83 45.99
N SER A 105 -10.32 -19.37 45.11
CA SER A 105 -10.98 -20.67 45.29
C SER A 105 -10.14 -21.88 44.85
N ASN A 106 -9.00 -21.67 44.19
CA ASN A 106 -8.16 -22.77 43.70
C ASN A 106 -7.17 -23.24 44.79
N PRO A 107 -7.21 -24.51 45.25
CA PRO A 107 -6.31 -25.04 46.28
C PRO A 107 -4.83 -25.10 45.86
N ASN A 108 -4.54 -25.05 44.55
CA ASN A 108 -3.18 -25.02 43.98
C ASN A 108 -2.71 -23.59 43.70
N CYS A 109 -3.27 -22.60 44.39
CA CYS A 109 -2.92 -21.19 44.27
C CYS A 109 -2.39 -20.64 45.59
N ALA A 110 -1.36 -19.79 45.54
CA ALA A 110 -0.87 -19.10 46.73
C ALA A 110 -1.92 -18.15 47.36
N GLY A 111 -2.96 -17.76 46.62
CA GLY A 111 -4.06 -16.93 47.12
C GLY A 111 -5.18 -17.70 47.83
N PHE A 112 -5.05 -19.03 47.99
CA PHE A 112 -6.05 -19.86 48.68
C PHE A 112 -5.99 -19.64 50.21
N PRO A 113 -7.12 -19.33 50.88
CA PRO A 113 -7.15 -18.91 52.29
C PRO A 113 -6.48 -19.86 53.28
N ASP A 114 -6.68 -21.17 53.10
CA ASP A 114 -6.28 -22.19 54.08
C ASP A 114 -5.00 -22.93 53.69
N ARG A 115 -4.17 -22.36 52.80
CA ARG A 115 -2.95 -23.01 52.31
C ARG A 115 -1.72 -22.54 53.09
N ALA A 116 -0.94 -23.49 53.59
CA ALA A 116 0.40 -23.20 54.09
C ALA A 116 1.33 -22.73 52.95
N ARG A 117 2.16 -21.71 53.20
CA ARG A 117 3.17 -21.26 52.22
C ARG A 117 4.13 -22.41 51.93
N LEU A 118 4.20 -22.82 50.67
CA LEU A 118 5.17 -23.80 50.20
C LEU A 118 6.53 -23.14 50.01
N ASP A 119 7.61 -23.85 50.35
CA ASP A 119 8.95 -23.44 49.96
C ASP A 119 9.19 -23.67 48.45
N PRO A 120 10.24 -23.07 47.87
CA PRO A 120 10.52 -23.21 46.44
C PRO A 120 10.71 -24.65 45.96
N ASN A 121 11.30 -25.53 46.77
CA ASN A 121 11.53 -26.92 46.35
C ASN A 121 10.22 -27.72 46.36
N ALA A 122 9.39 -27.52 47.40
CA ALA A 122 8.05 -28.11 47.46
C ALA A 122 7.13 -27.59 46.34
N SER A 123 7.24 -26.31 45.99
CA SER A 123 6.49 -25.72 44.88
C SER A 123 6.92 -26.28 43.53
N ALA A 124 8.23 -26.52 43.31
CA ALA A 124 8.73 -27.12 42.08
C ALA A 124 8.29 -28.57 41.93
N ALA A 125 8.39 -29.36 43.00
CA ALA A 125 7.93 -30.75 42.99
C ALA A 125 6.41 -30.86 42.73
N LEU A 126 5.61 -30.00 43.37
CA LEU A 126 4.17 -29.96 43.15
C LEU A 126 3.82 -29.45 41.75
N ALA A 127 4.57 -28.50 41.19
CA ALA A 127 4.38 -28.01 39.83
C ALA A 127 4.60 -29.11 38.78
N ILE A 128 5.64 -29.93 38.95
CA ILE A 128 5.91 -31.10 38.10
C ILE A 128 4.79 -32.12 38.22
N ASN A 129 4.30 -32.36 39.44
CA ASN A 129 3.19 -33.29 39.66
C ASN A 129 1.89 -32.79 38.99
N LEU A 130 1.52 -31.52 39.18
CA LEU A 130 0.34 -30.92 38.57
C LEU A 130 0.41 -30.90 37.04
N ALA A 131 1.62 -30.69 36.48
CA ALA A 131 1.87 -30.80 35.04
C ALA A 131 1.75 -32.21 34.51
N SER A 132 1.96 -33.22 35.34
CA SER A 132 1.87 -34.62 34.94
C SER A 132 0.47 -35.21 35.15
N THR A 133 -0.32 -34.67 36.08
CA THR A 133 -1.62 -35.23 36.51
C THR A 133 -2.85 -34.50 35.97
N HIS A 134 -2.70 -33.29 35.40
CA HIS A 134 -3.74 -32.55 34.68
C HIS A 134 -5.10 -32.40 35.40
N GLY A 135 -5.07 -32.25 36.73
CA GLY A 135 -6.29 -32.14 37.55
C GLY A 135 -7.17 -30.91 37.26
N GLU A 136 -8.46 -31.01 37.62
CA GLU A 136 -9.49 -29.98 37.37
C GLU A 136 -9.20 -28.58 37.95
N TYR A 137 -8.23 -28.46 38.87
CA TYR A 137 -7.87 -27.20 39.54
C TYR A 137 -6.39 -26.86 39.36
N ALA A 138 -5.77 -27.24 38.25
CA ALA A 138 -4.34 -27.08 38.08
C ALA A 138 -3.94 -25.60 37.90
N LEU A 139 -4.55 -24.84 36.97
CA LEU A 139 -4.33 -23.39 36.81
C LEU A 139 -5.62 -22.63 37.15
N CYS A 140 -5.50 -21.49 37.82
CA CYS A 140 -6.61 -20.57 38.06
C CYS A 140 -7.08 -20.01 36.70
N PRO A 141 -8.38 -19.77 36.51
CA PRO A 141 -8.90 -19.08 35.33
C PRO A 141 -8.29 -17.68 35.13
N ARG A 142 -7.79 -17.08 36.21
CA ARG A 142 -7.11 -15.77 36.23
C ARG A 142 -5.58 -15.85 36.14
N PHE A 143 -5.01 -17.05 36.03
CA PHE A 143 -3.55 -17.22 36.03
C PHE A 143 -2.94 -16.68 34.73
N GLY A 144 -2.09 -15.66 34.83
CA GLY A 144 -1.55 -14.94 33.68
C GLY A 144 -2.39 -13.75 33.21
N LEU A 145 -3.45 -13.38 33.94
CA LEU A 145 -4.06 -12.05 33.87
C LEU A 145 -3.10 -11.01 34.50
N PRO A 146 -3.18 -9.73 34.09
CA PRO A 146 -2.36 -8.68 34.70
C PRO A 146 -2.57 -8.65 36.22
N LYS A 147 -1.50 -8.37 36.98
CA LYS A 147 -1.63 -8.03 38.40
C LYS A 147 -2.42 -6.73 38.48
N VAL A 148 -3.70 -6.81 38.81
CA VAL A 148 -4.57 -5.63 38.93
C VAL A 148 -4.00 -4.73 40.01
N THR A 149 -3.66 -3.49 39.65
CA THR A 149 -3.31 -2.47 40.63
C THR A 149 -4.58 -1.81 41.13
N ASN A 150 -4.53 -1.21 42.32
CA ASN A 150 -5.63 -0.37 42.81
C ASN A 150 -5.64 1.03 42.17
N PHE A 151 -4.92 1.23 41.05
CA PHE A 151 -4.76 2.54 40.42
C PHE A 151 -5.50 2.60 39.07
N ASN A 152 -6.48 3.48 38.99
CA ASN A 152 -7.32 3.69 37.80
C ASN A 152 -7.37 5.16 37.36
N ALA A 153 -8.16 5.44 36.33
CA ALA A 153 -8.31 6.76 35.75
C ALA A 153 -8.83 7.81 36.76
N ALA A 154 -9.78 7.43 37.63
CA ALA A 154 -10.30 8.32 38.66
C ALA A 154 -9.23 8.62 39.73
N ASP A 155 -8.39 7.67 40.09
CA ASP A 155 -7.29 7.90 41.05
C ASP A 155 -6.27 8.90 40.51
N LEU A 156 -5.91 8.78 39.22
CA LEU A 156 -5.02 9.74 38.55
C LEU A 156 -5.61 11.16 38.59
N THR A 157 -6.89 11.31 38.23
CA THR A 157 -7.59 12.60 38.28
C THR A 157 -7.69 13.16 39.69
N ASN A 158 -8.04 12.33 40.67
CA ASN A 158 -8.21 12.74 42.07
C ASN A 158 -6.88 13.18 42.70
N GLU A 159 -5.79 12.43 42.48
CA GLU A 159 -4.47 12.82 42.98
C GLU A 159 -3.95 14.09 42.31
N PHE A 160 -4.23 14.29 41.01
CA PHE A 160 -3.90 15.54 40.33
C PHE A 160 -4.68 16.73 40.88
N GLN A 161 -6.01 16.59 41.04
CA GLN A 161 -6.86 17.66 41.58
C GLN A 161 -6.46 18.02 43.01
N ARG A 162 -6.11 17.03 43.86
CA ARG A 162 -5.56 17.28 45.20
C ARG A 162 -4.24 18.05 45.13
N ALA A 163 -3.32 17.66 44.24
CA ALA A 163 -2.06 18.37 44.08
C ALA A 163 -2.26 19.84 43.63
N VAL A 164 -3.25 20.10 42.78
CA VAL A 164 -3.65 21.46 42.39
C VAL A 164 -4.25 22.24 43.57
N GLN A 165 -5.13 21.62 44.35
CA GLN A 165 -5.75 22.22 45.54
C GLN A 165 -4.72 22.55 46.63
N ASP A 166 -3.79 21.62 46.88
CA ASP A 166 -2.75 21.74 47.91
C ASP A 166 -1.54 22.56 47.45
N ASN A 167 -1.50 22.97 46.17
CA ASN A 167 -0.35 23.60 45.50
C ASN A 167 0.96 22.83 45.73
N SER A 168 0.88 21.49 45.78
CA SER A 168 1.99 20.60 46.09
C SER A 168 1.92 19.34 45.25
N PHE A 169 2.89 19.16 44.35
CA PHE A 169 2.88 18.08 43.36
C PHE A 169 3.72 16.88 43.76
N SER A 170 4.51 16.93 44.82
CA SER A 170 5.48 15.88 45.17
C SER A 170 4.86 14.49 45.29
N LYS A 171 3.67 14.39 45.92
CA LYS A 171 2.93 13.13 46.03
C LYS A 171 2.43 12.64 44.67
N PHE A 172 1.80 13.52 43.89
CA PHE A 172 1.30 13.19 42.55
C PHE A 172 2.44 12.73 41.63
N LEU A 173 3.56 13.45 41.59
CA LEU A 173 4.73 13.09 40.79
C LEU A 173 5.31 11.73 41.21
N SER A 174 5.32 11.42 42.51
CA SER A 174 5.75 10.11 43.03
C SER A 174 4.80 8.98 42.60
N VAL A 175 3.49 9.21 42.60
CA VAL A 175 2.49 8.25 42.12
C VAL A 175 2.66 8.02 40.62
N VAL A 176 2.79 9.09 39.82
CA VAL A 176 3.04 9.01 38.38
C VAL A 176 4.32 8.22 38.12
N TRP A 177 5.43 8.56 38.77
CA TRP A 177 6.69 7.83 38.60
C TRP A 177 6.53 6.34 38.90
N THR A 178 5.89 6.00 40.02
CA THR A 178 5.71 4.60 40.44
C THR A 178 4.95 3.78 39.40
N HIS A 179 3.84 4.30 38.89
CA HIS A 179 3.00 3.57 37.95
C HIS A 179 3.48 3.63 36.50
N PHE A 180 4.00 4.77 36.05
CA PHE A 180 4.38 5.00 34.65
C PHE A 180 5.83 4.62 34.33
N SER A 181 6.65 4.20 35.30
CA SER A 181 8.04 3.72 35.07
C SER A 181 8.19 2.19 35.00
N ASP A 182 7.15 1.44 35.37
CA ASP A 182 7.17 -0.03 35.43
C ASP A 182 6.07 -0.63 34.51
N PRO A 183 6.41 -1.51 33.57
CA PRO A 183 5.45 -2.07 32.61
C PRO A 183 4.41 -3.01 33.25
N GLU A 184 4.74 -3.71 34.34
CA GLU A 184 3.76 -4.57 35.04
C GLU A 184 2.77 -3.72 35.82
N LEU A 185 3.23 -2.67 36.51
CA LEU A 185 2.35 -1.76 37.24
C LEU A 185 1.47 -0.94 36.31
N LEU A 186 2.03 -0.41 35.21
CA LEU A 186 1.24 0.33 34.22
C LEU A 186 0.22 -0.58 33.54
N GLY A 187 0.64 -1.78 33.11
CA GLY A 187 -0.23 -2.76 32.45
C GLY A 187 -1.31 -3.37 33.36
N GLY A 188 -1.12 -3.28 34.69
CA GLY A 188 -2.12 -3.62 35.70
C GLY A 188 -3.05 -2.47 36.09
N SER A 189 -2.73 -1.25 35.67
CA SER A 189 -3.52 -0.04 35.92
C SER A 189 -4.51 0.22 34.79
N PHE A 190 -5.52 1.07 35.03
CA PHE A 190 -6.50 1.50 34.02
C PHE A 190 -7.26 0.36 33.31
N LEU A 191 -7.49 -0.77 33.99
CA LEU A 191 -8.22 -1.90 33.43
C LEU A 191 -9.74 -1.73 33.57
N LYS A 192 -10.50 -2.23 32.59
CA LYS A 192 -11.96 -2.34 32.67
C LYS A 192 -12.38 -3.30 33.78
N SER A 193 -13.52 -3.03 34.40
CA SER A 193 -14.14 -3.89 35.41
C SER A 193 -15.57 -4.24 34.97
N PRO A 194 -15.88 -5.52 34.67
CA PRO A 194 -14.97 -6.67 34.65
C PRO A 194 -13.95 -6.61 33.49
N ILE A 195 -12.81 -7.31 33.65
CA ILE A 195 -11.82 -7.43 32.59
C ILE A 195 -12.42 -8.27 31.45
N PRO A 196 -12.48 -7.75 30.21
CA PRO A 196 -13.07 -8.46 29.08
C PRO A 196 -12.19 -9.64 28.63
N ILE A 197 -12.81 -10.60 27.94
CA ILE A 197 -12.13 -11.74 27.36
C ILE A 197 -11.44 -11.31 26.05
N LEU A 198 -10.23 -11.81 25.81
CA LEU A 198 -9.56 -11.60 24.52
C LEU A 198 -10.43 -12.10 23.36
N PRO A 199 -10.44 -11.40 22.21
CA PRO A 199 -9.50 -10.36 21.79
C PRO A 199 -9.87 -8.93 22.20
N ALA A 200 -10.91 -8.69 23.01
CA ALA A 200 -11.29 -7.33 23.40
C ALA A 200 -10.22 -6.64 24.26
N CYS A 201 -10.01 -5.33 24.05
CA CYS A 201 -9.00 -4.56 24.77
C CYS A 201 -9.32 -4.45 26.28
N PRO A 202 -8.42 -4.91 27.18
CA PRO A 202 -8.61 -4.83 28.63
C PRO A 202 -8.55 -3.41 29.23
N VAL A 203 -7.90 -2.47 28.54
CA VAL A 203 -7.65 -1.11 29.04
C VAL A 203 -8.90 -0.24 28.86
N ASP A 204 -9.24 0.55 29.89
CA ASP A 204 -10.28 1.58 29.85
C ASP A 204 -9.74 2.86 29.21
N CYS A 205 -9.59 2.83 27.88
CA CYS A 205 -9.12 3.97 27.09
C CYS A 205 -10.01 5.21 27.24
N ASP A 206 -11.33 5.03 27.42
CA ASP A 206 -12.26 6.15 27.62
C ASP A 206 -12.03 6.85 28.96
N GLY A 207 -11.87 6.07 30.04
CA GLY A 207 -11.47 6.60 31.34
C GLY A 207 -10.13 7.31 31.29
N LEU A 208 -9.15 6.70 30.62
CA LEU A 208 -7.81 7.25 30.47
C LEU A 208 -7.82 8.62 29.76
N ARG A 209 -8.54 8.73 28.64
CA ARG A 209 -8.71 10.00 27.92
C ARG A 209 -9.30 11.09 28.81
N ARG A 210 -10.36 10.79 29.55
CA ARG A 210 -10.96 11.75 30.50
C ARG A 210 -9.95 12.21 31.56
N ALA A 211 -9.18 11.28 32.12
CA ALA A 211 -8.17 11.61 33.12
C ALA A 211 -7.04 12.49 32.57
N TYR A 212 -6.59 12.21 31.34
CA TYR A 212 -5.59 13.02 30.65
C TYR A 212 -6.13 14.40 30.27
N SER A 213 -7.39 14.51 29.82
CA SER A 213 -8.00 15.81 29.54
C SER A 213 -7.97 16.72 30.77
N THR A 214 -8.22 16.20 31.96
CA THR A 214 -8.10 16.99 33.21
C THR A 214 -6.65 17.28 33.60
N THR A 215 -5.75 16.30 33.44
CA THR A 215 -4.35 16.41 33.89
C THR A 215 -3.55 17.38 33.03
N PHE A 216 -3.82 17.40 31.72
CA PHE A 216 -3.09 18.19 30.73
C PHE A 216 -3.84 19.45 30.26
N GLU A 217 -4.98 19.78 30.87
CA GLU A 217 -5.72 21.03 30.59
C GLU A 217 -4.85 22.28 30.77
N THR A 218 -3.98 22.28 31.78
CA THR A 218 -3.02 23.35 32.04
C THR A 218 -1.60 22.78 32.05
N PRO A 219 -0.74 23.12 31.07
CA PRO A 219 0.62 22.62 30.97
C PRO A 219 1.43 22.96 32.22
N ARG A 220 2.14 21.95 32.77
CA ARG A 220 3.04 22.12 33.91
C ARG A 220 4.34 21.37 33.63
N GLU A 221 5.45 22.08 33.67
CA GLU A 221 6.76 21.56 33.27
C GLU A 221 7.21 20.36 34.12
N ASN A 222 7.03 20.42 35.45
CA ASN A 222 7.37 19.33 36.36
C ASN A 222 6.55 18.05 36.13
N VAL A 223 5.25 18.20 35.83
CA VAL A 223 4.36 17.09 35.46
C VAL A 223 4.80 16.49 34.12
N HIS A 224 5.02 17.34 33.12
CA HIS A 224 5.49 16.93 31.79
C HIS A 224 6.82 16.17 31.84
N ASN A 225 7.81 16.71 32.56
CA ASN A 225 9.12 16.08 32.71
C ASN A 225 9.03 14.73 33.44
N THR A 226 8.17 14.63 34.46
CA THR A 226 7.97 13.37 35.20
C THR A 226 7.33 12.31 34.32
N PHE A 227 6.30 12.64 33.53
CA PHE A 227 5.71 11.71 32.56
C PHE A 227 6.73 11.32 31.49
N THR A 228 7.48 12.28 30.92
CA THR A 228 8.51 11.99 29.91
C THR A 228 9.54 10.96 30.43
N ASN A 229 10.09 11.21 31.61
CA ASN A 229 11.15 10.37 32.18
C ASN A 229 10.61 9.00 32.63
N SER A 230 9.44 8.96 33.25
CA SER A 230 8.83 7.69 33.69
C SER A 230 8.43 6.83 32.49
N ILE A 231 7.77 7.40 31.47
CA ILE A 231 7.40 6.67 30.25
C ILE A 231 8.66 6.17 29.52
N SER A 232 9.71 6.98 29.43
CA SER A 232 11.00 6.55 28.86
C SER A 232 11.54 5.32 29.58
N GLN A 233 11.59 5.35 30.91
CA GLN A 233 12.04 4.23 31.73
C GLN A 233 11.16 2.98 31.54
N MET A 234 9.84 3.16 31.45
CA MET A 234 8.91 2.05 31.22
C MET A 234 9.10 1.40 29.85
N LEU A 235 9.34 2.20 28.80
CA LEU A 235 9.63 1.65 27.47
C LEU A 235 10.97 0.91 27.44
N ASP A 236 12.02 1.44 28.10
CA ASP A 236 13.30 0.74 28.23
C ASP A 236 13.13 -0.59 28.98
N ASN A 237 12.33 -0.61 30.05
CA ASN A 237 11.98 -1.83 30.79
C ASN A 237 11.14 -2.81 29.95
N THR A 238 10.23 -2.30 29.11
CA THR A 238 9.41 -3.11 28.20
C THR A 238 10.26 -3.78 27.12
N LYS A 239 11.22 -3.06 26.55
CA LYS A 239 12.20 -3.62 25.61
C LYS A 239 12.96 -4.78 26.24
N LEU A 240 13.55 -4.56 27.42
CA LEU A 240 14.28 -5.59 28.15
C LEU A 240 13.40 -6.81 28.48
N LEU A 241 12.13 -6.58 28.79
CA LEU A 241 11.16 -7.65 29.01
C LEU A 241 10.92 -8.46 27.73
N ILE A 242 10.69 -7.80 26.59
CA ILE A 242 10.50 -8.44 25.29
C ILE A 242 11.74 -9.27 24.91
N GLU A 243 12.94 -8.70 25.05
CA GLU A 243 14.20 -9.38 24.71
C GLU A 243 14.48 -10.58 25.62
N ARG A 244 14.19 -10.46 26.93
CA ARG A 244 14.42 -11.54 27.90
C ARG A 244 13.43 -12.69 27.74
N VAL A 245 12.15 -12.38 27.57
CA VAL A 245 11.07 -13.38 27.57
C VAL A 245 10.83 -13.93 26.15
N GLY A 246 11.18 -13.16 25.12
CA GLY A 246 11.07 -13.53 23.71
C GLY A 246 9.67 -14.02 23.37
N ALA A 247 9.58 -15.23 22.79
CA ALA A 247 8.32 -15.83 22.38
C ALA A 247 7.31 -16.10 23.52
N GLN A 248 7.73 -16.05 24.79
CA GLN A 248 6.86 -16.31 25.94
C GLN A 248 6.13 -15.04 26.45
N ILE A 249 6.34 -13.88 25.83
CA ILE A 249 5.65 -12.65 26.21
C ILE A 249 4.13 -12.88 26.12
N LYS A 250 3.37 -12.42 27.10
CA LYS A 250 1.90 -12.62 27.20
C LYS A 250 1.11 -11.39 26.73
N PRO A 251 -0.16 -11.55 26.31
CA PRO A 251 -1.04 -10.45 25.87
C PRO A 251 -1.14 -9.27 26.83
N HIS A 252 -1.17 -9.50 28.14
CA HIS A 252 -1.33 -8.42 29.12
C HIS A 252 -0.17 -7.43 29.16
N HIS A 253 1.02 -7.79 28.65
CA HIS A 253 2.14 -6.84 28.54
C HIS A 253 1.88 -5.75 27.51
N LEU A 254 0.92 -5.94 26.60
CA LEU A 254 0.49 -4.91 25.66
C LEU A 254 -0.31 -3.79 26.34
N ASN A 255 -0.90 -4.03 27.52
CA ASN A 255 -1.74 -3.05 28.21
C ASN A 255 -0.97 -1.74 28.46
N ALA A 256 0.29 -1.84 28.92
CA ALA A 256 1.14 -0.67 29.15
C ALA A 256 1.36 0.13 27.85
N LEU A 257 1.60 -0.55 26.72
CA LEU A 257 1.75 0.10 25.43
C LEU A 257 0.46 0.81 25.01
N VAL A 258 -0.71 0.21 25.19
CA VAL A 258 -2.01 0.84 24.89
C VAL A 258 -2.21 2.12 25.73
N VAL A 259 -1.83 2.09 27.01
CA VAL A 259 -1.90 3.28 27.88
C VAL A 259 -1.01 4.41 27.36
N ILE A 260 0.17 4.09 26.81
CA ILE A 260 1.06 5.08 26.19
C ILE A 260 0.54 5.58 24.83
N LEU A 261 -0.06 4.71 24.02
CA LEU A 261 -0.62 5.10 22.71
C LEU A 261 -1.72 6.17 22.83
N GLU A 262 -2.42 6.22 23.95
CA GLU A 262 -3.44 7.24 24.25
C GLU A 262 -2.89 8.45 25.03
N HIS A 263 -1.59 8.50 25.32
CA HIS A 263 -1.00 9.55 26.17
C HIS A 263 -0.73 10.84 25.36
N PRO A 264 -1.19 12.04 25.82
CA PRO A 264 -1.03 13.32 25.09
C PRO A 264 0.41 13.71 24.78
N ILE A 265 1.35 13.30 25.64
CA ILE A 265 2.79 13.54 25.46
C ILE A 265 3.34 13.09 24.11
N LEU A 266 2.68 12.15 23.41
CA LEU A 266 3.12 11.71 22.09
C LEU A 266 3.09 12.85 21.06
N SER A 267 2.24 13.86 21.27
CA SER A 267 2.12 15.03 20.41
C SER A 267 3.13 16.14 20.72
N GLU A 268 3.92 15.99 21.79
CA GLU A 268 4.91 16.97 22.20
C GLU A 268 6.23 16.76 21.46
N VAL A 269 6.90 17.84 21.05
CA VAL A 269 8.16 17.76 20.28
C VAL A 269 9.25 16.97 21.02
N SER A 270 9.28 17.02 22.35
CA SER A 270 10.22 16.25 23.18
C SER A 270 10.05 14.73 23.02
N SER A 271 8.84 14.27 22.67
CA SER A 271 8.53 12.87 22.41
C SER A 271 9.34 12.31 21.24
N TYR A 272 9.59 13.12 20.21
CA TYR A 272 10.27 12.70 18.97
C TYR A 272 11.73 12.29 19.25
N ALA A 273 12.36 12.90 20.25
CA ALA A 273 13.71 12.57 20.68
C ALA A 273 13.76 11.40 21.69
N VAL A 274 12.75 11.28 22.55
CA VAL A 274 12.82 10.39 23.73
C VAL A 274 11.85 9.21 23.63
N ILE A 275 10.55 9.46 23.44
CA ILE A 275 9.49 8.47 23.63
C ILE A 275 9.21 7.68 22.34
N LEU A 276 8.95 8.36 21.22
CA LEU A 276 8.60 7.70 19.95
C LEU A 276 9.68 6.71 19.45
N PRO A 277 11.00 7.02 19.52
CA PRO A 277 12.03 6.06 19.14
C PRO A 277 11.93 4.72 19.90
N ARG A 278 11.69 4.80 21.21
CA ARG A 278 11.58 3.64 22.10
C ARG A 278 10.26 2.90 21.93
N LEU A 279 9.17 3.64 21.74
CA LEU A 279 7.84 3.08 21.51
C LEU A 279 7.81 2.28 20.21
N CYS A 280 8.31 2.86 19.11
CA CYS A 280 8.40 2.20 17.81
C CYS A 280 9.29 0.96 17.89
N GLU A 281 10.41 1.02 18.62
CA GLU A 281 11.28 -0.14 18.86
C GLU A 281 10.57 -1.26 19.63
N CYS A 282 9.87 -0.95 20.72
CA CYS A 282 9.09 -1.93 21.47
C CYS A 282 8.06 -2.63 20.58
N VAL A 283 7.32 -1.88 19.77
CA VAL A 283 6.32 -2.44 18.84
C VAL A 283 6.97 -3.31 17.77
N ALA A 284 8.10 -2.87 17.21
CA ALA A 284 8.83 -3.62 16.19
C ALA A 284 9.41 -4.94 16.71
N LEU A 285 9.75 -5.02 18.01
CA LEU A 285 10.26 -6.23 18.67
C LEU A 285 9.17 -7.23 19.07
N LEU A 286 7.89 -6.84 19.06
CA LEU A 286 6.79 -7.74 19.44
C LEU A 286 6.71 -8.95 18.49
N PRO A 287 6.41 -10.17 19.00
CA PRO A 287 6.07 -11.30 18.15
C PRO A 287 4.84 -11.00 17.29
N GLY A 288 4.80 -11.53 16.06
CA GLY A 288 3.74 -11.20 15.10
C GLY A 288 2.30 -11.44 15.58
N TYR A 289 2.09 -12.40 16.48
CA TYR A 289 0.75 -12.61 17.07
C TYR A 289 0.32 -11.48 18.02
N LEU A 290 1.27 -10.88 18.76
CA LEU A 290 1.01 -9.71 19.60
C LEU A 290 0.88 -8.43 18.80
N GLN A 291 1.61 -8.30 17.68
CA GLN A 291 1.40 -7.20 16.74
C GLN A 291 -0.03 -7.22 16.19
N ARG A 292 -0.54 -8.40 15.78
CA ARG A 292 -1.95 -8.55 15.34
C ARG A 292 -2.97 -8.23 16.44
N LEU A 293 -2.70 -8.63 17.68
CA LEU A 293 -3.58 -8.30 18.81
C LEU A 293 -3.57 -6.79 19.10
N LEU A 294 -2.40 -6.16 19.09
CA LEU A 294 -2.28 -4.70 19.24
C LEU A 294 -2.98 -3.97 18.09
N THR A 295 -2.85 -4.44 16.86
CA THR A 295 -3.57 -3.92 15.68
C THR A 295 -5.09 -3.97 15.89
N THR A 296 -5.60 -5.08 16.44
CA THR A 296 -7.02 -5.23 16.77
C THR A 296 -7.46 -4.17 17.78
N TRP A 297 -6.69 -3.95 18.84
CA TRP A 297 -7.02 -2.94 19.85
C TRP A 297 -6.91 -1.50 19.33
N VAL A 298 -5.91 -1.22 18.49
CA VAL A 298 -5.76 0.10 17.83
C VAL A 298 -6.93 0.38 16.89
N SER A 299 -7.47 -0.64 16.20
CA SER A 299 -8.62 -0.47 15.28
C SER A 299 -9.92 -0.06 15.98
N GLU A 300 -10.03 -0.32 17.29
CA GLU A 300 -11.18 0.05 18.13
C GLU A 300 -11.05 1.46 18.74
N LEU A 301 -9.88 2.10 18.62
CA LEU A 301 -9.69 3.47 19.12
C LEU A 301 -10.50 4.48 18.27
N PRO A 302 -10.86 5.64 18.84
CA PRO A 302 -11.49 6.72 18.08
C PRO A 302 -10.62 7.12 16.89
N LEU A 303 -11.27 7.46 15.77
CA LEU A 303 -10.58 7.85 14.55
C LEU A 303 -9.58 9.01 14.75
N ASN A 304 -9.90 9.95 15.64
CA ASN A 304 -9.02 11.06 15.98
C ASN A 304 -7.74 10.59 16.71
N SER A 305 -7.83 9.61 17.62
CA SER A 305 -6.64 9.03 18.28
C SER A 305 -5.71 8.38 17.25
N ILE A 306 -6.28 7.62 16.32
CA ILE A 306 -5.52 6.99 15.22
C ILE A 306 -4.86 8.06 14.35
N ARG A 307 -5.58 9.12 13.98
CA ARG A 307 -5.04 10.24 13.19
C ARG A 307 -3.90 10.95 13.90
N THR A 308 -4.06 11.26 15.19
CA THR A 308 -3.02 11.91 16.00
C THR A 308 -1.80 11.03 16.12
N LEU A 309 -1.98 9.72 16.36
CA LEU A 309 -0.89 8.77 16.44
C LEU A 309 -0.13 8.68 15.10
N LEU A 310 -0.85 8.57 13.97
CA LEU A 310 -0.27 8.58 12.64
C LEU A 310 0.54 9.86 12.38
N HIS A 311 -0.05 11.02 12.69
CA HIS A 311 0.61 12.32 12.54
C HIS A 311 1.91 12.40 13.35
N ASN A 312 1.88 12.01 14.63
CA ASN A 312 3.05 12.06 15.51
C ASN A 312 4.20 11.15 15.02
N VAL A 313 3.88 9.93 14.56
CA VAL A 313 4.88 9.02 13.99
C VAL A 313 5.40 9.54 12.64
N GLY A 314 4.54 10.14 11.82
CA GLY A 314 4.92 10.77 10.55
C GLY A 314 5.85 11.98 10.73
N MET A 315 5.54 12.86 11.69
CA MET A 315 6.40 14.00 12.05
C MET A 315 7.75 13.55 12.59
N PHE A 316 7.77 12.50 13.41
CA PHE A 316 9.01 11.88 13.89
C PHE A 316 9.92 11.41 12.74
N LEU A 317 9.34 10.80 11.71
CA LEU A 317 10.08 10.39 10.51
C LEU A 317 10.68 11.60 9.78
N GLY A 318 9.90 12.65 9.55
CA GLY A 318 10.37 13.85 8.86
C GLY A 318 11.51 14.57 9.60
N VAL A 319 11.46 14.64 10.94
CA VAL A 319 12.54 15.26 11.75
C VAL A 319 13.86 14.47 11.64
N ARG A 320 13.81 13.14 11.52
CA ARG A 320 15.01 12.29 11.46
C ARG A 320 15.63 12.18 10.07
N GLU A 321 14.86 12.39 9.01
CA GLU A 321 15.37 12.32 7.63
C GLU A 321 16.33 13.47 7.28
N SER A 322 16.31 14.56 8.06
CA SER A 322 17.38 15.58 8.00
C SER A 322 18.78 15.02 8.37
N ALA A 323 18.89 13.74 8.77
CA ALA A 323 20.13 13.02 9.04
C ALA A 323 20.45 11.95 7.95
N PRO A 324 21.74 11.72 7.63
CA PRO A 324 22.17 11.26 6.31
C PRO A 324 22.09 9.74 6.00
N SER A 325 21.17 8.93 6.57
CA SER A 325 21.02 7.54 6.09
C SER A 325 19.67 6.86 6.40
N PHE A 326 19.01 6.35 5.36
CA PHE A 326 17.81 5.49 5.43
C PHE A 326 18.06 4.11 6.11
N GLU A 327 19.31 3.80 6.47
CA GLU A 327 19.67 2.64 7.28
C GLU A 327 19.41 2.84 8.78
N ASP A 328 18.91 4.01 9.21
CA ASP A 328 18.55 4.24 10.62
C ASP A 328 17.43 3.27 11.06
N TYR A 329 17.76 2.39 12.00
CA TYR A 329 16.81 1.42 12.58
C TYR A 329 15.56 2.11 13.18
N HIS A 330 15.68 3.37 13.60
CA HIS A 330 14.55 4.14 14.09
C HIS A 330 13.54 4.48 12.99
N VAL A 331 14.01 4.82 11.79
CA VAL A 331 13.15 5.02 10.60
C VAL A 331 12.42 3.73 10.31
N GLN A 332 13.13 2.60 10.26
CA GLN A 332 12.53 1.30 10.00
C GLN A 332 11.45 0.92 11.03
N ASN A 333 11.72 1.15 12.31
CA ASN A 333 10.79 0.85 13.39
C ASN A 333 9.55 1.76 13.34
N ALA A 334 9.71 3.04 13.03
CA ALA A 334 8.57 3.94 12.85
C ALA A 334 7.75 3.61 11.60
N THR A 335 8.38 3.23 10.48
CA THR A 335 7.64 2.74 9.30
C THR A 335 6.81 1.49 9.62
N LYS A 336 7.36 0.54 10.41
CA LYS A 336 6.61 -0.62 10.90
C LYS A 336 5.44 -0.22 11.81
N MET A 337 5.61 0.81 12.65
CA MET A 337 4.53 1.37 13.46
C MET A 337 3.41 1.96 12.59
N ILE A 338 3.76 2.71 11.53
CA ILE A 338 2.76 3.17 10.55
C ILE A 338 2.06 1.98 9.88
N GLY A 339 2.79 0.90 9.57
CA GLY A 339 2.17 -0.34 9.06
C GLY A 339 1.13 -0.95 10.00
N LEU A 340 1.41 -0.99 11.30
CA LEU A 340 0.42 -1.41 12.30
C LEU A 340 -0.81 -0.51 12.28
N ILE A 341 -0.63 0.81 12.19
CA ILE A 341 -1.72 1.79 12.14
C ILE A 341 -2.53 1.63 10.84
N TYR A 342 -1.86 1.36 9.72
CA TYR A 342 -2.48 1.12 8.41
C TYR A 342 -3.35 -0.14 8.45
N ASP A 343 -2.85 -1.25 8.99
CA ASP A 343 -3.61 -2.48 9.15
C ASP A 343 -4.80 -2.30 10.10
N ALA A 344 -4.63 -1.52 11.17
CA ALA A 344 -5.71 -1.17 12.08
C ALA A 344 -6.80 -0.34 11.39
N ASN A 345 -6.40 0.60 10.52
CA ASN A 345 -7.30 1.42 9.72
C ASN A 345 -8.08 0.60 8.68
N ALA A 346 -7.42 -0.34 8.00
CA ALA A 346 -8.05 -1.27 7.07
C ALA A 346 -9.08 -2.16 7.77
N ARG A 347 -8.70 -2.74 8.93
CA ARG A 347 -9.62 -3.54 9.77
C ARG A 347 -10.86 -2.75 10.19
N ARG A 348 -10.69 -1.47 10.51
CA ARG A 348 -11.78 -0.58 10.92
C ARG A 348 -12.81 -0.41 9.80
N ALA A 349 -12.37 -0.23 8.55
CA ALA A 349 -13.25 -0.17 7.38
C ALA A 349 -13.89 -1.53 7.06
N GLU A 350 -13.06 -2.58 6.94
CA GLU A 350 -13.48 -3.86 6.36
C GLU A 350 -14.29 -4.70 7.34
N VAL A 351 -13.86 -4.76 8.61
CA VAL A 351 -14.43 -5.67 9.62
C VAL A 351 -15.38 -4.95 10.56
N LEU A 352 -14.97 -3.81 11.10
CA LEU A 352 -15.79 -3.08 12.07
C LEU A 352 -16.88 -2.21 11.41
N LYS A 353 -16.79 -1.99 10.09
CA LYS A 353 -17.67 -1.09 9.33
C LYS A 353 -17.74 0.32 9.93
N LEU A 354 -16.60 0.81 10.42
CA LEU A 354 -16.45 2.14 11.02
C LEU A 354 -15.65 3.07 10.08
N PRO A 355 -15.85 4.41 10.13
CA PRO A 355 -15.18 5.36 9.23
C PRO A 355 -13.64 5.32 9.26
N SER A 356 -12.94 4.96 8.19
CA SER A 356 -11.46 4.92 8.18
C SER A 356 -10.82 6.24 7.73
N LEU A 357 -9.51 6.37 7.95
CA LEU A 357 -8.68 7.40 7.34
C LEU A 357 -8.46 7.09 5.86
N PRO A 358 -8.45 8.10 4.98
CA PRO A 358 -8.07 7.95 3.58
C PRO A 358 -6.57 7.61 3.47
N ILE A 359 -6.19 6.86 2.43
CA ILE A 359 -4.81 6.38 2.26
C ILE A 359 -3.80 7.53 2.13
N GLN A 360 -4.21 8.67 1.56
CA GLN A 360 -3.38 9.84 1.38
C GLN A 360 -2.87 10.42 2.71
N GLN A 361 -3.56 10.19 3.83
CA GLN A 361 -3.07 10.61 5.16
C GLN A 361 -1.89 9.76 5.67
N PHE A 362 -1.62 8.62 5.04
CA PHE A 362 -0.45 7.78 5.36
C PHE A 362 0.79 8.15 4.57
N TYR A 363 0.66 8.96 3.51
CA TYR A 363 1.80 9.44 2.75
C TYR A 363 2.70 10.31 3.62
N ASN A 364 4.00 10.14 3.41
CA ASN A 364 5.03 10.96 3.98
C ASN A 364 5.81 11.61 2.85
N ASP A 365 5.58 12.90 2.64
CA ASP A 365 6.16 13.65 1.52
C ASP A 365 7.69 13.73 1.64
N HIS A 366 8.21 13.93 2.86
CA HIS A 366 9.66 13.95 3.10
C HIS A 366 10.33 12.65 2.63
N ILE A 367 9.81 11.50 3.07
CA ILE A 367 10.32 10.18 2.65
C ILE A 367 10.20 10.01 1.14
N SER A 368 9.12 10.52 0.55
CA SER A 368 8.84 10.38 -0.89
C SER A 368 9.81 11.20 -1.74
N GLU A 369 10.15 12.42 -1.32
CA GLU A 369 11.11 13.31 -1.98
C GLU A 369 12.56 12.84 -1.80
N GLY A 370 12.91 12.31 -0.63
CA GLY A 370 14.25 11.79 -0.32
C GLY A 370 14.52 10.37 -0.81
N LEU A 371 13.53 9.68 -1.37
CA LEU A 371 13.58 8.24 -1.65
C LEU A 371 14.70 7.87 -2.66
N GLU A 372 15.67 7.08 -2.20
CA GLU A 372 16.68 6.49 -3.09
C GLU A 372 16.06 5.35 -3.94
N LEU A 373 15.64 5.69 -5.15
CA LEU A 373 14.82 4.82 -6.02
C LEU A 373 15.49 3.48 -6.32
N ARG A 374 16.75 3.50 -6.78
CA ARG A 374 17.43 2.33 -7.35
C ARG A 374 17.75 1.28 -6.30
N GLY A 375 18.32 1.65 -5.16
CA GLY A 375 18.61 0.73 -4.07
C GLY A 375 17.34 0.11 -3.47
N ASN A 376 16.28 0.91 -3.31
CA ASN A 376 14.98 0.39 -2.86
C ASN A 376 14.42 -0.67 -3.82
N LEU A 377 14.41 -0.42 -5.13
CA LEU A 377 13.96 -1.38 -6.13
C LEU A 377 14.78 -2.68 -6.10
N ILE A 378 16.10 -2.57 -6.05
CA ILE A 378 16.99 -3.75 -6.04
C ILE A 378 16.77 -4.58 -4.77
N ASN A 379 16.65 -3.93 -3.61
CA ASN A 379 16.40 -4.59 -2.33
C ASN A 379 15.03 -5.28 -2.31
N TRP A 380 14.00 -4.60 -2.84
CA TRP A 380 12.66 -5.15 -2.99
C TRP A 380 12.64 -6.39 -3.89
N GLN A 381 13.21 -6.29 -5.10
CA GLN A 381 13.28 -7.41 -6.05
C GLN A 381 14.07 -8.62 -5.51
N ARG A 382 15.08 -8.37 -4.66
CA ARG A 382 15.88 -9.42 -4.02
C ARG A 382 15.27 -9.97 -2.72
N GLY A 383 14.27 -9.29 -2.15
CA GLY A 383 13.74 -9.62 -0.84
C GLY A 383 14.76 -9.45 0.29
N THR A 384 15.69 -8.51 0.17
CA THR A 384 16.79 -8.31 1.12
C THR A 384 16.76 -6.93 1.75
N GLY A 385 16.95 -6.86 3.07
CA GLY A 385 17.04 -5.59 3.79
C GLY A 385 15.70 -4.86 3.93
N PHE A 386 15.77 -3.66 4.49
CA PHE A 386 14.62 -2.77 4.58
C PHE A 386 14.43 -2.02 3.25
N THR A 387 13.18 -1.82 2.86
CA THR A 387 12.80 -0.96 1.73
C THR A 387 11.40 -0.43 1.93
N PHE A 388 11.16 0.81 1.51
CA PHE A 388 9.83 1.42 1.51
C PHE A 388 8.88 0.76 0.52
N CYS A 389 9.38 -0.03 -0.44
CA CYS A 389 8.53 -0.82 -1.35
C CYS A 389 7.71 -1.90 -0.61
N HIS A 390 8.13 -2.33 0.59
CA HIS A 390 7.30 -3.19 1.45
C HIS A 390 6.23 -2.42 2.23
N PHE A 391 6.29 -1.08 2.22
CA PHE A 391 5.37 -0.17 2.91
C PHE A 391 4.84 0.89 1.92
N PRO A 392 4.22 0.47 0.80
CA PRO A 392 3.87 1.38 -0.29
C PRO A 392 2.86 2.47 0.12
N PHE A 393 2.07 2.25 1.18
CA PHE A 393 1.15 3.26 1.72
C PHE A 393 1.85 4.47 2.37
N VAL A 394 3.17 4.40 2.60
CA VAL A 394 3.96 5.52 3.16
C VAL A 394 4.47 6.45 2.08
N ILE A 395 4.64 5.96 0.85
CA ILE A 395 5.18 6.75 -0.27
C ILE A 395 4.06 7.23 -1.18
N THR A 396 4.21 8.44 -1.73
CA THR A 396 3.21 9.05 -2.61
C THR A 396 3.08 8.32 -3.95
N ALA A 397 1.96 8.56 -4.64
CA ALA A 397 1.76 8.07 -6.01
C ALA A 397 2.89 8.52 -6.96
N THR A 398 3.38 9.75 -6.81
CA THR A 398 4.52 10.28 -7.58
C THR A 398 5.81 9.51 -7.30
N ALA A 399 6.12 9.18 -6.05
CA ALA A 399 7.29 8.36 -5.73
C ALA A 399 7.19 6.94 -6.31
N LYS A 400 6.00 6.33 -6.29
CA LYS A 400 5.75 5.03 -6.94
C LYS A 400 5.89 5.11 -8.46
N TYR A 401 5.40 6.16 -9.08
CA TYR A 401 5.60 6.44 -10.51
C TYR A 401 7.09 6.54 -10.84
N ASN A 402 7.87 7.26 -10.03
CA ASN A 402 9.31 7.38 -10.20
C ASN A 402 10.06 6.04 -10.02
N LEU A 403 9.62 5.19 -9.07
CA LEU A 403 10.13 3.82 -8.92
C LEU A 403 9.88 2.98 -10.19
N LEU A 404 8.66 3.00 -10.70
CA LEU A 404 8.30 2.26 -11.92
C LEU A 404 9.07 2.79 -13.15
N ALA A 405 9.24 4.10 -13.22
CA ALA A 405 10.02 4.80 -14.23
C ALA A 405 11.50 4.39 -14.20
N GLU A 406 12.12 4.30 -13.01
CA GLU A 406 13.50 3.85 -12.81
C GLU A 406 13.66 2.37 -13.13
N GLU A 407 12.70 1.52 -12.75
CA GLU A 407 12.69 0.10 -13.11
C GLU A 407 12.68 -0.10 -14.63
N SER A 408 11.78 0.61 -15.33
CA SER A 408 11.65 0.57 -16.78
C SER A 408 12.96 1.03 -17.46
N TYR A 409 13.57 2.09 -16.94
CA TYR A 409 14.86 2.60 -17.43
C TYR A 409 15.98 1.57 -17.24
N MET A 410 16.10 0.95 -16.06
CA MET A 410 17.13 -0.06 -15.78
C MET A 410 17.01 -1.26 -16.73
N ILE A 411 15.79 -1.75 -16.94
CA ILE A 411 15.54 -2.89 -17.83
C ILE A 411 15.88 -2.50 -19.28
N GLN A 412 15.36 -1.38 -19.79
CA GLN A 412 15.59 -0.94 -21.17
C GLN A 412 17.08 -0.64 -21.43
N SER A 413 17.76 0.02 -20.50
CA SER A 413 19.19 0.35 -20.61
C SER A 413 20.08 -0.90 -20.61
N LYS A 414 19.77 -1.87 -19.75
CA LYS A 414 20.44 -3.19 -19.75
C LYS A 414 20.25 -3.89 -21.09
N ARG A 415 19.02 -3.94 -21.61
CA ARG A 415 18.72 -4.58 -22.90
C ARG A 415 19.42 -3.91 -24.06
N HIS A 416 19.45 -2.58 -24.09
CA HIS A 416 20.16 -1.82 -25.13
C HIS A 416 21.67 -2.14 -25.09
N THR A 417 22.24 -2.23 -23.89
CA THR A 417 23.64 -2.59 -23.68
C THR A 417 23.93 -4.03 -24.12
N ASP A 418 23.08 -4.99 -23.72
CA ASP A 418 23.19 -6.39 -24.10
C ASP A 418 23.08 -6.58 -25.62
N ALA A 419 22.13 -5.88 -26.27
CA ALA A 419 21.96 -5.90 -27.72
C ALA A 419 23.19 -5.34 -28.45
N PHE A 420 23.74 -4.22 -27.96
CA PHE A 420 24.98 -3.64 -28.50
C PHE A 420 26.15 -4.62 -28.38
N PHE A 421 26.39 -5.19 -27.20
CA PHE A 421 27.46 -6.19 -27.02
C PHE A 421 27.23 -7.44 -27.87
N ASN A 422 26.01 -7.96 -27.95
CA ASN A 422 25.70 -9.14 -28.75
C ASN A 422 25.88 -8.88 -30.25
N SER A 423 25.58 -7.66 -30.74
CA SER A 423 25.82 -7.27 -32.14
C SER A 423 27.29 -7.33 -32.56
N ILE A 424 28.22 -7.29 -31.60
CA ILE A 424 29.67 -7.42 -31.85
C ILE A 424 30.05 -8.89 -32.09
N PHE A 425 29.34 -9.85 -31.50
CA PHE A 425 29.72 -11.27 -31.45
C PHE A 425 28.72 -12.25 -32.12
N SER A 426 27.51 -11.81 -32.48
CA SER A 426 26.41 -12.61 -33.03
C SER A 426 25.47 -11.75 -33.89
N GLU A 427 24.46 -12.36 -34.55
CA GLU A 427 23.35 -11.63 -35.18
C GLU A 427 22.72 -10.65 -34.17
N ALA A 428 22.66 -9.38 -34.58
CA ALA A 428 22.23 -8.27 -33.74
C ALA A 428 20.75 -8.42 -33.34
N GLN A 429 20.47 -8.48 -32.04
CA GLN A 429 19.11 -8.27 -31.53
C GLN A 429 18.78 -6.77 -31.60
N ASP A 430 17.58 -6.44 -32.10
CA ASP A 430 17.12 -5.05 -32.13
C ASP A 430 16.86 -4.56 -30.68
N PRO A 431 17.52 -3.47 -30.23
CA PRO A 431 17.31 -2.94 -28.89
C PRO A 431 15.93 -2.28 -28.70
N TYR A 432 15.16 -2.11 -29.78
CA TYR A 432 13.86 -1.45 -29.75
C TYR A 432 12.71 -2.43 -30.05
N LEU A 433 11.56 -2.17 -29.44
CA LEU A 433 10.29 -2.73 -29.87
C LEU A 433 9.75 -1.86 -31.01
N ARG A 434 9.99 -2.27 -32.25
CA ARG A 434 9.49 -1.54 -33.42
C ARG A 434 8.07 -1.95 -33.76
N VAL A 435 7.22 -0.95 -33.95
CA VAL A 435 5.83 -1.09 -34.42
C VAL A 435 5.66 -0.24 -35.67
N LEU A 436 5.42 -0.89 -36.81
CA LEU A 436 5.22 -0.25 -38.10
C LEU A 436 3.74 -0.32 -38.47
N VAL A 437 3.05 0.80 -38.58
CA VAL A 437 1.59 0.82 -38.72
C VAL A 437 1.11 1.73 -39.85
N ARG A 438 0.04 1.33 -40.52
CA ARG A 438 -0.70 2.19 -41.46
C ARG A 438 -1.85 2.85 -40.71
N ARG A 439 -2.07 4.16 -40.90
CA ARG A 439 -3.13 4.92 -40.18
C ARG A 439 -4.51 4.26 -40.29
N ASP A 440 -4.87 3.81 -41.49
CA ASP A 440 -6.19 3.21 -41.75
C ASP A 440 -6.35 1.76 -41.28
N HIS A 441 -5.27 1.09 -40.88
CA HIS A 441 -5.26 -0.34 -40.51
C HIS A 441 -4.53 -0.58 -39.17
N ILE A 442 -4.53 0.43 -38.30
CA ILE A 442 -3.71 0.46 -37.08
C ILE A 442 -3.95 -0.77 -36.18
N ILE A 443 -5.21 -1.18 -36.00
CA ILE A 443 -5.56 -2.31 -35.12
C ILE A 443 -5.03 -3.64 -35.71
N GLU A 444 -5.27 -3.89 -36.99
CA GLU A 444 -4.83 -5.12 -37.67
C GLU A 444 -3.30 -5.23 -37.67
N ASP A 445 -2.60 -4.15 -38.02
CA ASP A 445 -1.14 -4.12 -38.07
C ASP A 445 -0.52 -4.38 -36.70
N VAL A 446 -1.11 -3.82 -35.63
CA VAL A 446 -0.62 -4.02 -34.26
C VAL A 446 -0.95 -5.42 -33.74
N LEU A 447 -2.15 -5.94 -34.00
CA LEU A 447 -2.52 -7.31 -33.65
C LEU A 447 -1.52 -8.31 -34.24
N LEU A 448 -1.20 -8.18 -35.54
CA LEU A 448 -0.25 -9.05 -36.22
C LEU A 448 1.17 -8.96 -35.63
N GLN A 449 1.59 -7.77 -35.18
CA GLN A 449 2.93 -7.55 -34.69
C GLN A 449 3.13 -7.88 -33.20
N LEU A 450 2.12 -7.65 -32.35
CA LEU A 450 2.29 -7.72 -30.89
C LEU A 450 1.69 -8.97 -30.25
N SER A 451 0.63 -9.56 -30.82
CA SER A 451 -0.13 -10.65 -30.19
C SER A 451 0.70 -11.91 -29.87
N HIS A 452 1.77 -12.17 -30.63
CA HIS A 452 2.64 -13.34 -30.48
C HIS A 452 4.06 -12.99 -30.02
N LYS A 453 4.31 -11.74 -29.62
CA LYS A 453 5.63 -11.35 -29.11
C LYS A 453 5.87 -11.92 -27.72
N ASP A 454 7.12 -12.30 -27.48
CA ASP A 454 7.57 -12.73 -26.16
C ASP A 454 7.51 -11.56 -25.16
N PRO A 455 7.01 -11.77 -23.93
CA PRO A 455 6.95 -10.74 -22.89
C PRO A 455 8.27 -9.99 -22.65
N SER A 456 9.42 -10.65 -22.81
CA SER A 456 10.72 -9.99 -22.63
C SER A 456 11.02 -8.95 -23.70
N GLN A 457 10.50 -9.12 -24.92
CA GLN A 457 10.64 -8.17 -26.03
C GLN A 457 9.69 -6.97 -25.88
N LEU A 458 8.54 -7.16 -25.22
CA LEU A 458 7.59 -6.08 -24.96
C LEU A 458 8.15 -5.02 -24.01
N LYS A 459 9.15 -5.39 -23.20
CA LYS A 459 9.87 -4.50 -22.28
C LYS A 459 11.05 -3.77 -22.94
N HIS A 460 11.22 -3.87 -24.26
CA HIS A 460 12.16 -3.02 -25.00
C HIS A 460 11.58 -1.62 -25.18
N ARG A 461 12.45 -0.62 -25.42
CA ARG A 461 12.00 0.75 -25.69
C ARG A 461 11.15 0.76 -26.97
N LEU A 462 9.91 1.26 -26.87
CA LEU A 462 9.00 1.35 -28.00
C LEU A 462 9.56 2.33 -29.05
N ARG A 463 9.38 1.98 -30.33
CA ARG A 463 9.55 2.90 -31.46
C ARG A 463 8.43 2.68 -32.45
N VAL A 464 7.60 3.71 -32.64
CA VAL A 464 6.50 3.65 -33.61
C VAL A 464 6.91 4.36 -34.90
N ARG A 465 6.50 3.80 -36.04
CA ARG A 465 6.64 4.43 -37.34
C ARG A 465 5.34 4.26 -38.13
N PHE A 466 4.81 5.36 -38.68
CA PHE A 466 3.76 5.29 -39.67
C PHE A 466 4.36 5.00 -41.05
N VAL A 467 3.73 4.08 -41.79
CA VAL A 467 4.15 3.74 -43.15
C VAL A 467 4.04 4.99 -44.03
N ASP A 468 5.04 5.21 -44.90
CA ASP A 468 5.13 6.34 -45.82
C ASP A 468 5.24 7.75 -45.17
N GLU A 469 5.52 7.82 -43.87
CA GLU A 469 5.74 9.08 -43.15
C GLU A 469 7.22 9.26 -42.74
N GLU A 470 7.73 10.49 -42.91
CA GLU A 470 9.01 10.91 -42.38
C GLU A 470 8.84 11.40 -40.94
N GLY A 471 9.39 10.65 -39.98
CA GLY A 471 9.37 11.03 -38.57
C GLY A 471 10.36 10.22 -37.75
N VAL A 472 11.11 10.89 -36.87
CA VAL A 472 11.92 10.24 -35.84
C VAL A 472 11.09 10.22 -34.56
N ASP A 473 10.87 9.03 -34.03
CA ASP A 473 10.11 8.87 -32.79
C ASP A 473 10.94 9.31 -31.57
N GLU A 474 10.75 10.57 -31.17
CA GLU A 474 11.24 11.15 -29.92
C GLU A 474 10.15 11.19 -28.82
N GLY A 475 9.01 10.51 -29.04
CA GLY A 475 7.89 10.40 -28.09
C GLY A 475 6.56 10.96 -28.61
N GLY A 476 6.57 11.97 -29.49
CA GLY A 476 5.35 12.53 -30.09
C GLY A 476 4.57 11.50 -30.92
N VAL A 477 5.29 10.72 -31.73
CA VAL A 477 4.70 9.66 -32.57
C VAL A 477 4.09 8.55 -31.71
N GLN A 478 4.68 8.22 -30.56
CA GLN A 478 4.10 7.25 -29.61
C GLN A 478 2.78 7.74 -29.02
N LYS A 479 2.72 9.00 -28.57
CA LYS A 479 1.48 9.58 -28.04
C LYS A 479 0.36 9.53 -29.06
N GLU A 480 0.64 9.95 -30.30
CA GLU A 480 -0.33 9.89 -31.40
C GLU A 480 -0.78 8.45 -31.68
N PHE A 481 0.16 7.51 -31.72
CA PHE A 481 -0.14 6.09 -31.91
C PHE A 481 -1.14 5.56 -30.88
N PHE A 482 -0.89 5.81 -29.58
CA PHE A 482 -1.78 5.37 -28.51
C PHE A 482 -3.16 6.06 -28.61
N GLN A 483 -3.21 7.35 -28.93
CA GLN A 483 -4.48 8.06 -29.12
C GLN A 483 -5.32 7.46 -30.25
N LEU A 484 -4.72 7.21 -31.42
CA LEU A 484 -5.42 6.66 -32.58
C LEU A 484 -5.93 5.24 -32.31
N ILE A 485 -5.08 4.36 -31.76
CA ILE A 485 -5.48 2.96 -31.55
C ILE A 485 -6.57 2.83 -30.48
N PHE A 486 -6.49 3.58 -29.38
CA PHE A 486 -7.52 3.52 -28.33
C PHE A 486 -8.84 4.13 -28.79
N ARG A 487 -8.81 5.24 -29.56
CA ARG A 487 -10.00 5.81 -30.19
C ARG A 487 -10.71 4.79 -31.07
N ASP A 488 -9.96 4.04 -31.87
CA ASP A 488 -10.54 3.13 -32.86
C ASP A 488 -11.00 1.80 -32.24
N ILE A 489 -10.23 1.21 -31.32
CA ILE A 489 -10.52 -0.12 -30.72
C ILE A 489 -11.62 -0.07 -29.65
N LEU A 490 -11.74 1.06 -28.93
CA LEU A 490 -12.79 1.25 -27.91
C LEU A 490 -14.10 1.79 -28.50
N ALA A 491 -14.12 2.09 -29.80
CA ALA A 491 -15.32 2.63 -30.45
C ALA A 491 -16.50 1.65 -30.34
N PRO A 492 -17.74 2.14 -30.10
CA PRO A 492 -18.92 1.27 -29.95
C PRO A 492 -19.14 0.27 -31.09
N LYS A 493 -18.69 0.61 -32.31
CA LYS A 493 -18.74 -0.26 -33.49
C LYS A 493 -18.00 -1.60 -33.33
N PHE A 494 -16.94 -1.65 -32.52
CA PHE A 494 -16.21 -2.89 -32.21
C PHE A 494 -17.01 -3.77 -31.24
N GLY A 495 -17.85 -3.16 -30.40
CA GLY A 495 -18.72 -3.88 -29.49
C GLY A 495 -18.00 -4.56 -28.32
N MET A 496 -16.76 -4.20 -28.01
CA MET A 496 -16.03 -4.78 -26.88
C MET A 496 -16.56 -4.32 -25.52
N PHE A 497 -17.05 -3.08 -25.45
CA PHE A 497 -17.49 -2.42 -24.24
C PHE A 497 -18.89 -1.81 -24.40
N GLU A 498 -19.66 -1.84 -23.32
CA GLU A 498 -20.95 -1.16 -23.15
C GLU A 498 -20.69 0.19 -22.45
N TYR A 499 -21.37 1.25 -22.86
CA TYR A 499 -21.23 2.57 -22.24
C TYR A 499 -22.36 2.79 -21.23
N GLU A 500 -22.00 3.12 -19.99
CA GLU A 500 -22.92 3.51 -18.93
C GLU A 500 -23.12 5.02 -18.96
N GLU A 501 -24.32 5.49 -19.31
CA GLU A 501 -24.58 6.92 -19.53
C GLU A 501 -24.47 7.75 -18.25
N GLU A 502 -24.89 7.19 -17.11
CA GLU A 502 -24.88 7.91 -15.82
C GLU A 502 -23.46 8.21 -15.36
N THR A 503 -22.56 7.23 -15.44
CA THR A 503 -21.19 7.35 -14.94
C THR A 503 -20.18 7.69 -16.03
N ARG A 504 -20.62 7.69 -17.30
CA ARG A 504 -19.78 7.89 -18.49
C ARG A 504 -18.65 6.88 -18.62
N ASN A 505 -18.82 5.71 -18.02
CA ASN A 505 -17.83 4.65 -18.00
C ASN A 505 -18.12 3.55 -19.03
N MET A 506 -17.06 2.90 -19.48
CA MET A 506 -17.10 1.70 -20.29
C MET A 506 -17.08 0.46 -19.40
N TRP A 507 -17.93 -0.51 -19.71
CA TRP A 507 -18.02 -1.80 -19.05
C TRP A 507 -17.82 -2.93 -20.04
N PHE A 508 -17.27 -4.07 -19.60
CA PHE A 508 -17.09 -5.24 -20.46
C PHE A 508 -18.44 -5.79 -20.91
N ARG A 509 -18.55 -6.17 -22.19
CA ARG A 509 -19.73 -6.86 -22.70
C ARG A 509 -20.01 -8.14 -21.90
N LYS A 510 -21.28 -8.36 -21.54
CA LYS A 510 -21.78 -9.55 -20.83
C LYS A 510 -21.98 -10.72 -21.81
N ALA A 511 -20.91 -11.22 -22.43
CA ALA A 511 -21.00 -12.30 -23.42
C ALA A 511 -19.84 -13.30 -23.34
N ILE A 512 -20.18 -14.58 -23.58
CA ILE A 512 -19.26 -15.73 -23.62
C ILE A 512 -18.87 -16.01 -25.09
N ASP A 513 -18.76 -14.97 -25.92
CA ASP A 513 -18.36 -15.18 -27.32
C ASP A 513 -16.85 -14.99 -27.45
N ASP A 514 -16.18 -16.02 -27.97
CA ASP A 514 -14.72 -16.12 -28.08
C ASP A 514 -14.16 -15.33 -29.29
N THR A 515 -15.01 -14.58 -30.00
CA THR A 515 -14.65 -13.92 -31.25
C THR A 515 -13.68 -12.75 -31.10
N LEU A 516 -13.65 -12.07 -29.94
CA LEU A 516 -12.84 -10.86 -29.71
C LEU A 516 -11.69 -11.06 -28.69
N GLN A 517 -11.26 -12.30 -28.47
CA GLN A 517 -10.20 -12.61 -27.49
C GLN A 517 -8.90 -11.85 -27.81
N GLY A 518 -8.50 -11.80 -29.08
CA GLY A 518 -7.27 -11.12 -29.51
C GLY A 518 -7.30 -9.62 -29.23
N GLU A 519 -8.44 -8.99 -29.41
CA GLU A 519 -8.67 -7.57 -29.18
C GLU A 519 -8.62 -7.24 -27.69
N TYR A 520 -9.24 -8.05 -26.82
CA TYR A 520 -9.15 -7.83 -25.37
C TYR A 520 -7.69 -7.94 -24.88
N VAL A 521 -6.95 -8.95 -25.36
CA VAL A 521 -5.51 -9.08 -25.08
C VAL A 521 -4.76 -7.85 -25.56
N LEU A 522 -5.06 -7.37 -26.77
CA LEU A 522 -4.41 -6.20 -27.32
C LEU A 522 -4.67 -4.95 -26.47
N VAL A 523 -5.91 -4.69 -26.06
CA VAL A 523 -6.23 -3.53 -25.19
C VAL A 523 -5.41 -3.62 -23.89
N GLY A 524 -5.41 -4.77 -23.22
CA GLY A 524 -4.61 -4.97 -22.00
C GLY A 524 -3.12 -4.75 -22.22
N LEU A 525 -2.57 -5.31 -23.31
CA LEU A 525 -1.17 -5.19 -23.69
C LEU A 525 -0.79 -3.74 -23.97
N LEU A 526 -1.64 -2.99 -24.68
CA LEU A 526 -1.41 -1.57 -24.99
C LEU A 526 -1.43 -0.72 -23.72
N ILE A 527 -2.29 -1.00 -22.75
CA ILE A 527 -2.26 -0.33 -21.44
C ILE A 527 -0.92 -0.60 -20.75
N GLY A 528 -0.46 -1.86 -20.73
CA GLY A 528 0.83 -2.22 -20.18
C GLY A 528 2.00 -1.49 -20.86
N LEU A 529 1.99 -1.42 -22.19
CA LEU A 529 2.99 -0.66 -22.96
C LEU A 529 2.93 0.84 -22.67
N ALA A 530 1.74 1.41 -22.54
CA ALA A 530 1.57 2.83 -22.25
C ALA A 530 2.19 3.19 -20.88
N ILE A 531 1.91 2.39 -19.85
CA ILE A 531 2.52 2.53 -18.51
C ILE A 531 4.05 2.47 -18.61
N TYR A 532 4.58 1.45 -19.28
CA TYR A 532 6.02 1.21 -19.38
C TYR A 532 6.78 2.28 -20.20
N ASN A 533 6.07 2.95 -21.12
CA ASN A 533 6.59 4.06 -21.92
C ASN A 533 6.16 5.45 -21.40
N ARG A 534 5.53 5.52 -20.21
CA ARG A 534 5.10 6.77 -19.56
C ARG A 534 4.14 7.60 -20.41
N VAL A 535 3.21 6.93 -21.09
CA VAL A 535 2.15 7.54 -21.88
C VAL A 535 0.83 7.39 -21.13
N MET A 536 0.15 8.51 -20.87
CA MET A 536 -1.20 8.52 -20.31
C MET A 536 -2.23 8.25 -21.40
N LEU A 537 -3.34 7.62 -21.03
CA LEU A 537 -4.39 7.16 -21.93
C LEU A 537 -5.73 7.80 -21.58
N ASP A 538 -6.60 7.98 -22.57
CA ASP A 538 -7.96 8.44 -22.37
C ASP A 538 -8.91 7.25 -22.16
N LEU A 539 -8.85 6.65 -20.96
CA LEU A 539 -9.70 5.52 -20.59
C LEU A 539 -10.74 5.93 -19.56
N HIS A 540 -11.97 5.49 -19.80
CA HIS A 540 -13.11 5.74 -18.93
C HIS A 540 -13.60 4.41 -18.35
N PHE A 541 -12.78 3.76 -17.54
CA PHE A 541 -13.19 2.54 -16.84
C PHE A 541 -13.55 2.85 -15.39
N PRO A 542 -14.56 2.17 -14.81
CA PRO A 542 -14.87 2.34 -13.41
C PRO A 542 -13.73 1.76 -12.54
N LEU A 543 -13.53 2.32 -11.35
CA LEU A 543 -12.44 1.98 -10.42
C LEU A 543 -12.28 0.46 -10.17
N VAL A 544 -13.40 -0.26 -10.20
CA VAL A 544 -13.47 -1.72 -10.06
C VAL A 544 -12.60 -2.47 -11.07
N ILE A 545 -12.36 -1.93 -12.27
CA ILE A 545 -11.48 -2.57 -13.28
C ILE A 545 -10.02 -2.55 -12.82
N TYR A 546 -9.53 -1.40 -12.33
CA TYR A 546 -8.17 -1.29 -11.79
C TYR A 546 -7.99 -2.16 -10.54
N LYS A 547 -9.04 -2.23 -9.71
CA LYS A 547 -9.09 -3.14 -8.56
C LYS A 547 -8.94 -4.61 -8.98
N LYS A 548 -9.64 -5.04 -10.03
CA LYS A 548 -9.52 -6.39 -10.59
C LYS A 548 -8.16 -6.65 -11.24
N LEU A 549 -7.56 -5.67 -11.94
CA LEU A 549 -6.22 -5.78 -12.51
C LEU A 549 -5.17 -6.09 -11.43
N LEU A 550 -5.29 -5.44 -10.26
CA LEU A 550 -4.45 -5.66 -9.09
C LEU A 550 -4.83 -6.91 -8.27
N GLY A 551 -5.81 -7.70 -8.72
CA GLY A 551 -6.27 -8.91 -8.04
C GLY A 551 -6.94 -8.66 -6.68
N LYS A 552 -7.49 -7.45 -6.47
CA LYS A 552 -8.20 -7.09 -5.24
C LYS A 552 -9.67 -7.52 -5.29
N PRO A 553 -10.28 -7.94 -4.16
CA PRO A 553 -11.65 -8.41 -4.13
C PRO A 553 -12.65 -7.29 -4.36
N VAL A 554 -13.63 -7.51 -5.23
CA VAL A 554 -14.71 -6.55 -5.51
C VAL A 554 -15.93 -6.82 -4.63
N THR A 555 -16.71 -5.78 -4.37
CA THR A 555 -17.79 -5.75 -3.39
C THR A 555 -18.99 -4.97 -3.93
N PHE A 556 -20.11 -5.00 -3.18
CA PHE A 556 -21.28 -4.21 -3.54
C PHE A 556 -21.02 -2.70 -3.58
N ALA A 557 -20.08 -2.19 -2.78
CA ALA A 557 -19.68 -0.78 -2.84
C ALA A 557 -19.02 -0.42 -4.20
N ASP A 558 -18.33 -1.37 -4.82
CA ASP A 558 -17.76 -1.16 -6.15
C ASP A 558 -18.87 -1.12 -7.22
N LEU A 559 -19.96 -1.88 -7.04
CA LEU A 559 -21.14 -1.82 -7.90
C LEU A 559 -21.89 -0.49 -7.77
N GLN A 560 -21.97 0.08 -6.56
CA GLN A 560 -22.57 1.40 -6.33
C GLN A 560 -21.90 2.51 -7.12
N VAL A 561 -20.59 2.38 -7.38
CA VAL A 561 -19.84 3.35 -8.20
C VAL A 561 -19.96 3.01 -9.68
N ALA A 562 -19.89 1.73 -10.05
CA ALA A 562 -19.88 1.31 -11.45
C ALA A 562 -21.26 1.42 -12.13
N GLN A 563 -22.33 1.04 -11.44
CA GLN A 563 -23.72 1.06 -11.94
C GLN A 563 -24.68 1.56 -10.84
N PRO A 564 -24.72 2.89 -10.59
CA PRO A 564 -25.43 3.46 -9.46
C PRO A 564 -26.93 3.18 -9.46
N ALA A 565 -27.61 3.33 -10.60
CA ALA A 565 -29.04 3.03 -10.72
C ALA A 565 -29.40 1.58 -10.33
N LEU A 566 -28.62 0.60 -10.80
CA LEU A 566 -28.83 -0.81 -10.44
C LEU A 566 -28.56 -1.04 -8.95
N ALA A 567 -27.45 -0.50 -8.44
CA ALA A 567 -27.07 -0.64 -7.05
C ALA A 567 -28.10 0.00 -6.11
N HIS A 568 -28.72 1.12 -6.52
CA HIS A 568 -29.79 1.76 -5.79
C HIS A 568 -30.98 0.81 -5.60
N GLY A 569 -31.46 0.16 -6.66
CA GLY A 569 -32.55 -0.82 -6.55
C GLY A 569 -32.20 -2.05 -5.69
N LEU A 570 -30.94 -2.51 -5.73
CA LEU A 570 -30.47 -3.58 -4.84
C LEU A 570 -30.35 -3.12 -3.38
N GLN A 571 -29.99 -1.86 -3.14
CA GLN A 571 -29.97 -1.27 -1.80
C GLN A 571 -31.40 -1.14 -1.25
N GLU A 572 -32.36 -0.69 -2.06
CA GLU A 572 -33.77 -0.64 -1.66
C GLU A 572 -34.30 -2.02 -1.26
N LEU A 573 -33.92 -3.08 -1.99
CA LEU A 573 -34.24 -4.46 -1.62
C LEU A 573 -33.66 -4.85 -0.25
N LEU A 574 -32.42 -4.45 0.04
CA LEU A 574 -31.74 -4.72 1.31
C LEU A 574 -32.33 -3.92 2.49
N GLU A 575 -32.87 -2.74 2.24
CA GLU A 575 -33.41 -1.85 3.27
C GLU A 575 -34.93 -1.99 3.45
N TYR A 576 -35.61 -2.72 2.57
CA TYR A 576 -37.06 -2.86 2.63
C TYR A 576 -37.54 -3.56 3.92
N ASP A 577 -38.43 -2.90 4.66
CA ASP A 577 -38.96 -3.41 5.94
C ASP A 577 -40.20 -4.32 5.80
N GLY A 578 -40.80 -4.39 4.61
CA GLY A 578 -41.99 -5.20 4.34
C GLY A 578 -41.68 -6.65 3.92
N ASP A 579 -42.69 -7.33 3.40
CA ASP A 579 -42.55 -8.68 2.81
C ASP A 579 -41.85 -8.60 1.46
N VAL A 580 -40.59 -9.04 1.41
CA VAL A 580 -39.75 -8.97 0.20
C VAL A 580 -40.30 -9.86 -0.92
N GLU A 581 -40.76 -11.07 -0.58
CA GLU A 581 -41.23 -12.04 -1.57
C GLU A 581 -42.49 -11.53 -2.26
N ALA A 582 -43.48 -11.07 -1.48
CA ALA A 582 -44.75 -10.59 -2.01
C ALA A 582 -44.64 -9.26 -2.76
N THR A 583 -43.69 -8.39 -2.37
CA THR A 583 -43.54 -7.06 -2.98
C THR A 583 -42.66 -7.09 -4.23
N PHE A 584 -41.50 -7.74 -4.17
CA PHE A 584 -40.54 -7.71 -5.28
C PHE A 584 -40.78 -8.85 -6.29
N CYS A 585 -41.38 -9.97 -5.87
CA CYS A 585 -41.68 -11.13 -6.73
C CYS A 585 -40.47 -11.56 -7.57
N ARG A 586 -39.26 -11.54 -6.98
CA ARG A 586 -38.00 -11.95 -7.62
C ARG A 586 -37.64 -13.37 -7.22
N THR A 587 -36.91 -14.04 -8.10
CA THR A 587 -36.26 -15.32 -7.82
C THR A 587 -34.75 -15.18 -7.98
N PHE A 588 -33.98 -16.21 -7.64
CA PHE A 588 -32.53 -16.25 -7.86
C PHE A 588 -32.14 -16.43 -9.35
N GLN A 589 -33.02 -16.10 -10.29
CA GLN A 589 -32.73 -15.98 -11.70
C GLN A 589 -32.80 -14.51 -12.11
N LEU A 590 -31.77 -14.03 -12.79
CA LEU A 590 -31.75 -12.68 -13.39
C LEU A 590 -31.93 -12.75 -14.90
N SER A 591 -32.36 -11.64 -15.48
CA SER A 591 -32.48 -11.44 -16.93
C SER A 591 -31.56 -10.31 -17.40
N TYR A 592 -30.89 -10.48 -18.53
CA TYR A 592 -30.00 -9.48 -19.12
C TYR A 592 -30.07 -9.51 -20.64
N ASP A 593 -29.88 -8.35 -21.28
CA ASP A 593 -30.01 -8.23 -22.73
C ASP A 593 -28.68 -8.45 -23.45
N VAL A 594 -28.72 -9.23 -24.53
CA VAL A 594 -27.59 -9.47 -25.44
C VAL A 594 -28.10 -9.33 -26.87
N PHE A 595 -27.64 -8.29 -27.60
CA PHE A 595 -28.09 -7.99 -28.96
C PHE A 595 -29.62 -7.87 -29.12
N GLY A 596 -30.30 -7.30 -28.12
CA GLY A 596 -31.75 -7.16 -28.10
C GLY A 596 -32.51 -8.45 -27.78
N ALA A 597 -31.82 -9.55 -27.48
CA ALA A 597 -32.41 -10.77 -26.95
C ALA A 597 -32.19 -10.85 -25.43
N THR A 598 -33.27 -11.00 -24.69
CA THR A 598 -33.22 -11.22 -23.24
C THR A 598 -32.78 -12.65 -22.96
N LYS A 599 -31.68 -12.79 -22.23
CA LYS A 599 -31.16 -14.05 -21.69
C LYS A 599 -31.42 -14.12 -20.20
N THR A 600 -31.43 -15.32 -19.65
CA THR A 600 -31.55 -15.55 -18.20
C THR A 600 -30.32 -16.25 -17.64
N HIS A 601 -30.04 -16.02 -16.36
CA HIS A 601 -28.96 -16.68 -15.64
C HIS A 601 -29.40 -17.00 -14.21
N ASP A 602 -29.26 -18.26 -13.83
CA ASP A 602 -29.50 -18.73 -12.47
C ASP A 602 -28.30 -18.41 -11.58
N LEU A 603 -28.49 -17.53 -10.59
CA LEU A 603 -27.45 -17.14 -9.62
C LEU A 603 -27.02 -18.28 -8.71
N LYS A 604 -27.92 -19.25 -8.49
CA LYS A 604 -27.65 -20.52 -7.81
C LYS A 604 -28.50 -21.64 -8.44
N PRO A 605 -28.18 -22.92 -8.22
CA PRO A 605 -28.90 -24.03 -8.86
C PRO A 605 -30.42 -23.95 -8.64
N ASN A 606 -31.21 -24.09 -9.71
CA ASN A 606 -32.67 -23.91 -9.73
C ASN A 606 -33.10 -22.51 -9.29
N GLY A 607 -32.36 -21.49 -9.72
CA GLY A 607 -32.55 -20.11 -9.29
C GLY A 607 -33.92 -19.55 -9.67
N ASP A 608 -34.47 -20.04 -10.79
CA ASP A 608 -35.81 -19.73 -11.28
C ASP A 608 -36.93 -20.07 -10.29
N SER A 609 -36.72 -21.07 -9.45
CA SER A 609 -37.71 -21.66 -8.55
C SER A 609 -37.52 -21.23 -7.09
N ILE A 610 -36.49 -20.45 -6.78
CA ILE A 610 -36.16 -20.02 -5.42
C ILE A 610 -36.53 -18.54 -5.26
N PRO A 611 -37.58 -18.19 -4.50
CA PRO A 611 -37.96 -16.79 -4.29
C PRO A 611 -36.95 -16.05 -3.42
N VAL A 612 -36.85 -14.74 -3.66
CA VAL A 612 -36.09 -13.82 -2.80
C VAL A 612 -36.98 -13.40 -1.64
N THR A 613 -36.52 -13.63 -0.42
CA THR A 613 -37.22 -13.37 0.86
C THR A 613 -36.39 -12.46 1.76
N ASN A 614 -36.95 -12.01 2.87
CA ASN A 614 -36.24 -11.20 3.86
C ASN A 614 -34.99 -11.91 4.42
N GLU A 615 -35.02 -13.24 4.56
CA GLU A 615 -33.92 -14.05 5.08
C GLU A 615 -32.77 -14.19 4.07
N ASN A 616 -33.08 -14.28 2.78
CA ASN A 616 -32.09 -14.61 1.74
C ASN A 616 -31.70 -13.44 0.83
N ARG A 617 -32.31 -12.25 0.98
CA ARG A 617 -32.01 -11.06 0.15
C ARG A 617 -30.53 -10.66 0.13
N HIS A 618 -29.81 -10.86 1.23
CA HIS A 618 -28.37 -10.55 1.30
C HIS A 618 -27.57 -11.51 0.42
N GLU A 619 -27.92 -12.80 0.41
CA GLU A 619 -27.33 -13.80 -0.49
C GLU A 619 -27.64 -13.44 -1.95
N PHE A 620 -28.88 -13.05 -2.26
CA PHE A 620 -29.28 -12.62 -3.61
C PHE A 620 -28.41 -11.46 -4.11
N VAL A 621 -28.27 -10.38 -3.32
CA VAL A 621 -27.46 -9.21 -3.72
C VAL A 621 -25.99 -9.58 -3.84
N GLN A 622 -25.46 -10.43 -2.95
CA GLN A 622 -24.08 -10.91 -3.03
C GLN A 622 -23.82 -11.69 -4.32
N LEU A 623 -24.68 -12.66 -4.66
CA LEU A 623 -24.53 -13.46 -5.88
C LEU A 623 -24.76 -12.64 -7.14
N TYR A 624 -25.70 -11.69 -7.13
CA TYR A 624 -25.92 -10.77 -8.23
C TYR A 624 -24.66 -9.93 -8.49
N THR A 625 -24.09 -9.35 -7.42
CA THR A 625 -22.89 -8.53 -7.50
C THR A 625 -21.70 -9.32 -8.04
N ASP A 626 -21.49 -10.53 -7.53
CA ASP A 626 -20.41 -11.42 -8.00
C ASP A 626 -20.61 -11.83 -9.46
N TRP A 627 -21.84 -12.17 -9.86
CA TRP A 627 -22.13 -12.48 -11.25
C TRP A 627 -21.80 -11.30 -12.17
N LEU A 628 -22.26 -10.11 -11.83
CA LEU A 628 -22.09 -8.94 -12.68
C LEU A 628 -20.62 -8.50 -12.77
N LEU A 629 -19.93 -8.36 -11.64
CA LEU A 629 -18.56 -7.84 -11.59
C LEU A 629 -17.48 -8.88 -11.91
N ASN A 630 -17.79 -10.18 -11.80
CA ASN A 630 -16.84 -11.27 -12.03
C ASN A 630 -17.31 -12.22 -13.13
N THR A 631 -18.36 -13.00 -12.87
CA THR A 631 -18.70 -14.17 -13.71
C THR A 631 -19.11 -13.78 -15.14
N SER A 632 -19.94 -12.74 -15.29
CA SER A 632 -20.52 -12.32 -16.58
C SER A 632 -19.51 -11.76 -17.58
N ILE A 633 -18.34 -11.33 -17.09
CA ILE A 633 -17.27 -10.73 -17.90
C ILE A 633 -15.98 -11.56 -17.87
N ALA A 634 -15.99 -12.73 -17.23
CA ALA A 634 -14.77 -13.47 -16.90
C ALA A 634 -13.91 -13.79 -18.13
N ALA A 635 -14.52 -14.25 -19.23
CA ALA A 635 -13.80 -14.57 -20.47
C ALA A 635 -13.06 -13.34 -21.03
N SER A 636 -13.79 -12.26 -21.28
CA SER A 636 -13.24 -11.00 -21.80
C SER A 636 -12.21 -10.35 -20.86
N PHE A 637 -12.53 -10.31 -19.57
CA PHE A 637 -11.65 -9.69 -18.57
C PHE A 637 -10.35 -10.49 -18.39
N ASN A 638 -10.40 -11.83 -18.44
CA ASN A 638 -9.20 -12.65 -18.31
C ASN A 638 -8.24 -12.45 -19.48
N GLU A 639 -8.76 -12.34 -20.71
CA GLU A 639 -7.95 -12.02 -21.88
C GLU A 639 -7.35 -10.60 -21.81
N PHE A 640 -8.15 -9.63 -21.38
CA PHE A 640 -7.68 -8.27 -21.10
C PHE A 640 -6.58 -8.25 -20.03
N LYS A 641 -6.79 -8.93 -18.91
CA LYS A 641 -5.78 -9.03 -17.84
C LYS A 641 -4.53 -9.76 -18.32
N ARG A 642 -4.68 -10.82 -19.13
CA ARG A 642 -3.55 -11.55 -19.73
C ARG A 642 -2.69 -10.61 -20.56
N GLY A 643 -3.29 -9.79 -21.42
CA GLY A 643 -2.58 -8.78 -22.18
C GLY A 643 -1.83 -7.79 -21.31
N PHE A 644 -2.50 -7.28 -20.27
CA PHE A 644 -1.89 -6.36 -19.30
C PHE A 644 -0.68 -6.98 -18.59
N ASP A 645 -0.82 -8.19 -18.07
CA ASP A 645 0.22 -8.91 -17.34
C ASP A 645 1.43 -9.25 -18.24
N MET A 646 1.26 -9.39 -19.57
CA MET A 646 2.39 -9.62 -20.48
C MET A 646 3.46 -8.53 -20.41
N VAL A 647 3.11 -7.31 -19.99
CA VAL A 647 4.05 -6.20 -19.81
C VAL A 647 4.29 -5.90 -18.33
N THR A 648 3.24 -5.94 -17.52
CA THR A 648 3.28 -5.42 -16.14
C THR A 648 3.61 -6.48 -15.09
N ALA A 649 3.59 -7.77 -15.44
CA ALA A 649 4.00 -8.82 -14.50
C ALA A 649 5.43 -8.59 -14.01
N ASP A 650 5.62 -8.83 -12.70
CA ASP A 650 6.87 -8.65 -11.96
C ASP A 650 7.44 -7.23 -11.97
N THR A 651 6.59 -6.21 -12.19
CA THR A 651 6.99 -4.78 -12.09
C THR A 651 6.55 -4.16 -10.76
N ALA A 652 7.04 -2.95 -10.49
CA ALA A 652 6.65 -2.13 -9.35
C ALA A 652 5.16 -1.69 -9.36
N ILE A 653 4.35 -2.10 -10.36
CA ILE A 653 2.93 -1.77 -10.43
C ILE A 653 2.13 -2.31 -9.23
N THR A 654 2.60 -3.38 -8.59
CA THR A 654 1.96 -3.95 -7.39
C THR A 654 2.03 -3.03 -6.17
N LEU A 655 2.84 -1.97 -6.23
CA LEU A 655 2.96 -0.96 -5.16
C LEU A 655 1.79 0.04 -5.16
N PHE A 656 1.01 0.11 -6.25
CA PHE A 656 -0.06 1.07 -6.42
C PHE A 656 -1.38 0.56 -5.81
N SER A 657 -2.18 1.48 -5.26
CA SER A 657 -3.61 1.24 -5.01
C SER A 657 -4.40 1.29 -6.32
N PRO A 658 -5.67 0.84 -6.33
CA PRO A 658 -6.53 0.96 -7.51
C PRO A 658 -6.66 2.40 -8.02
N GLU A 659 -6.81 3.37 -7.12
CA GLU A 659 -6.94 4.79 -7.43
C GLU A 659 -5.63 5.35 -8.01
N GLU A 660 -4.49 4.96 -7.43
CA GLU A 660 -3.19 5.38 -7.96
C GLU A 660 -2.89 4.73 -9.31
N LEU A 661 -3.36 3.50 -9.55
CA LEU A 661 -3.24 2.84 -10.85
C LEU A 661 -4.09 3.53 -11.92
N GLU A 662 -5.29 3.98 -11.56
CA GLU A 662 -6.12 4.81 -12.45
C GLU A 662 -5.40 6.11 -12.82
N ILE A 663 -4.86 6.83 -11.82
CA ILE A 663 -4.08 8.06 -12.04
C ILE A 663 -2.83 7.78 -12.89
N LEU A 664 -2.13 6.68 -12.65
CA LEU A 664 -0.97 6.27 -13.44
C LEU A 664 -1.31 6.08 -14.92
N ILE A 665 -2.48 5.51 -15.21
CA ILE A 665 -2.91 5.19 -16.58
C ILE A 665 -3.55 6.41 -17.25
N CYS A 666 -4.42 7.12 -16.55
CA CYS A 666 -5.31 8.14 -17.14
C CYS A 666 -4.85 9.58 -16.87
N GLY A 667 -3.92 9.78 -15.95
CA GLY A 667 -3.54 11.08 -15.41
C GLY A 667 -4.42 11.52 -14.24
N GLU A 668 -4.04 12.64 -13.61
CA GLU A 668 -4.79 13.25 -12.52
C GLU A 668 -6.07 13.93 -13.03
N PRO A 669 -7.21 13.82 -12.31
CA PRO A 669 -8.44 14.48 -12.71
C PRO A 669 -8.45 15.99 -12.39
N ASN A 670 -7.56 16.46 -11.51
CA ASN A 670 -7.55 17.85 -11.04
C ASN A 670 -6.74 18.79 -11.96
N PHE A 671 -7.41 19.76 -12.57
CA PHE A 671 -6.83 20.79 -13.44
C PHE A 671 -6.45 22.07 -12.66
N ASP A 672 -5.54 21.97 -11.70
CA ASP A 672 -5.05 23.14 -10.96
C ASP A 672 -4.03 23.97 -11.77
N PHE A 673 -4.55 24.91 -12.57
CA PHE A 673 -3.71 25.81 -13.38
C PHE A 673 -2.93 26.84 -12.56
N HIS A 674 -3.28 27.10 -11.30
CA HIS A 674 -2.45 27.94 -10.43
C HIS A 674 -1.15 27.21 -10.08
N SER A 675 -1.23 25.90 -9.83
CA SER A 675 -0.04 25.07 -9.66
C SER A 675 0.82 25.03 -10.93
N LEU A 676 0.21 25.00 -12.12
CA LEU A 676 0.93 25.09 -13.40
C LEU A 676 1.67 26.43 -13.54
N GLU A 677 0.99 27.55 -13.27
CA GLU A 677 1.56 28.90 -13.34
C GLU A 677 2.79 29.02 -12.45
N ASN A 678 2.69 28.54 -11.21
CA ASN A 678 3.78 28.60 -10.23
C ASN A 678 5.00 27.78 -10.64
N ALA A 679 4.81 26.69 -11.40
CA ALA A 679 5.88 25.81 -11.86
C ALA A 679 6.42 26.16 -13.26
N THR A 680 5.76 27.07 -14.00
CA THR A 680 6.12 27.40 -15.38
C THR A 680 7.43 28.19 -15.44
N GLU A 681 8.33 27.77 -16.34
CA GLU A 681 9.57 28.48 -16.65
C GLU A 681 9.39 29.45 -17.82
N TYR A 682 10.18 30.52 -17.83
CA TYR A 682 10.15 31.55 -18.87
C TYR A 682 11.53 31.74 -19.48
N ASP A 683 11.60 31.86 -20.81
CA ASP A 683 12.86 32.05 -21.54
C ASP A 683 12.69 33.00 -22.74
N GLY A 684 13.78 33.34 -23.43
CA GLY A 684 13.79 34.32 -24.51
C GLY A 684 13.65 35.76 -24.03
N GLY A 685 13.97 36.02 -22.76
CA GLY A 685 13.84 37.32 -22.12
C GLY A 685 12.45 37.62 -21.56
N PHE A 686 11.55 36.64 -21.53
CA PHE A 686 10.35 36.70 -20.68
C PHE A 686 10.68 36.29 -19.25
N ASP A 687 9.91 36.85 -18.32
CA ASP A 687 9.86 36.49 -16.91
C ASP A 687 8.41 36.59 -16.42
N LYS A 688 8.17 36.19 -15.17
CA LYS A 688 6.84 36.24 -14.53
C LYS A 688 6.23 37.65 -14.48
N ASP A 689 7.05 38.70 -14.55
CA ASP A 689 6.62 40.09 -14.41
C ASP A 689 6.34 40.76 -15.76
N SER A 690 6.71 40.09 -16.85
CA SER A 690 6.48 40.53 -18.22
C SER A 690 4.97 40.73 -18.48
N PRO A 691 4.54 41.88 -19.04
CA PRO A 691 3.12 42.17 -19.25
C PRO A 691 2.37 41.08 -20.03
N VAL A 692 2.98 40.54 -21.08
CA VAL A 692 2.38 39.49 -21.91
C VAL A 692 2.19 38.17 -21.15
N ILE A 693 3.06 37.85 -20.19
CA ILE A 693 2.95 36.66 -19.34
C ILE A 693 1.81 36.82 -18.33
N ARG A 694 1.67 38.01 -17.72
CA ARG A 694 0.51 38.29 -16.86
C ARG A 694 -0.80 38.21 -17.64
N PHE A 695 -0.85 38.78 -18.85
CA PHE A 695 -2.01 38.64 -19.73
C PHE A 695 -2.31 37.19 -20.07
N PHE A 696 -1.29 36.39 -20.34
CA PHE A 696 -1.45 34.96 -20.61
C PHE A 696 -2.15 34.26 -19.45
N TRP A 697 -1.62 34.37 -18.22
CA TRP A 697 -2.21 33.68 -17.07
C TRP A 697 -3.60 34.20 -16.71
N GLU A 698 -3.85 35.50 -16.80
CA GLU A 698 -5.20 36.02 -16.64
C GLU A 698 -6.19 35.41 -17.65
N VAL A 699 -5.80 35.29 -18.92
CA VAL A 699 -6.63 34.66 -19.94
C VAL A 699 -6.84 33.18 -19.65
N VAL A 700 -5.79 32.46 -19.27
CA VAL A 700 -5.84 31.02 -18.96
C VAL A 700 -6.69 30.72 -17.73
N HIS A 701 -6.62 31.53 -16.68
CA HIS A 701 -7.46 31.35 -15.49
C HIS A 701 -8.94 31.60 -15.79
N ASP A 702 -9.24 32.53 -16.71
CA ASP A 702 -10.58 32.83 -17.21
C ASP A 702 -11.13 31.78 -18.20
N MET A 703 -10.33 30.82 -18.67
CA MET A 703 -10.77 29.76 -19.60
C MET A 703 -11.68 28.73 -18.91
N SER A 704 -12.62 28.18 -19.70
CA SER A 704 -13.37 26.97 -19.37
C SER A 704 -12.46 25.74 -19.25
N GLU A 705 -12.95 24.66 -18.62
CA GLU A 705 -12.19 23.41 -18.48
C GLU A 705 -11.83 22.80 -19.84
N GLU A 706 -12.74 22.87 -20.81
CA GLU A 706 -12.55 22.41 -22.18
C GLU A 706 -11.46 23.21 -22.91
N GLU A 707 -11.45 24.54 -22.77
CA GLU A 707 -10.38 25.39 -23.32
C GLU A 707 -9.04 25.11 -22.64
N LYS A 708 -9.03 24.88 -21.33
CA LYS A 708 -7.84 24.46 -20.57
C LYS A 708 -7.28 23.12 -21.06
N LYS A 709 -8.14 22.13 -21.31
CA LYS A 709 -7.76 20.84 -21.90
C LYS A 709 -7.16 21.01 -23.29
N ARG A 710 -7.77 21.86 -24.14
CA ARG A 710 -7.22 22.19 -25.47
C ARG A 710 -5.86 22.89 -25.37
N LEU A 711 -5.68 23.80 -24.42
CA LEU A 711 -4.40 24.45 -24.18
C LEU A 711 -3.31 23.45 -23.78
N LEU A 712 -3.62 22.52 -22.88
CA LEU A 712 -2.69 21.44 -22.49
C LEU A 712 -2.34 20.57 -23.70
N PHE A 713 -3.33 20.18 -24.49
CA PHE A 713 -3.10 19.40 -25.70
C PHE A 713 -2.20 20.16 -26.68
N PHE A 714 -2.49 21.44 -26.91
CA PHE A 714 -1.71 22.32 -27.78
C PHE A 714 -0.25 22.44 -27.32
N ALA A 715 -0.01 22.63 -26.02
CA ALA A 715 1.33 22.84 -25.49
C ALA A 715 2.14 21.54 -25.31
N THR A 716 1.49 20.40 -25.06
CA THR A 716 2.15 19.17 -24.57
C THR A 716 1.87 17.91 -25.40
N GLY A 717 0.91 17.98 -26.34
CA GLY A 717 0.37 16.84 -27.07
C GLY A 717 -0.53 15.93 -26.23
N SER A 718 -0.94 16.37 -25.04
CA SER A 718 -1.81 15.65 -24.11
C SER A 718 -2.73 16.64 -23.39
N ASP A 719 -4.01 16.32 -23.29
CA ASP A 719 -4.99 17.04 -22.47
C ASP A 719 -5.04 16.54 -21.01
N ARG A 720 -4.21 15.54 -20.67
CA ARG A 720 -4.14 14.90 -19.35
C ARG A 720 -3.11 15.55 -18.44
N VAL A 721 -3.43 15.57 -17.14
CA VAL A 721 -2.55 16.06 -16.08
C VAL A 721 -1.61 14.93 -15.63
N PRO A 722 -0.29 15.17 -15.54
CA PRO A 722 0.67 14.16 -15.06
C PRO A 722 0.38 13.68 -13.63
N VAL A 723 0.91 12.50 -13.28
CA VAL A 723 0.93 11.99 -11.90
C VAL A 723 1.60 13.03 -10.98
N GLY A 724 0.92 13.42 -9.90
CA GLY A 724 1.39 14.49 -9.00
C GLY A 724 0.91 15.90 -9.37
N GLY A 725 0.09 16.05 -10.41
CA GLY A 725 -0.59 17.29 -10.77
C GLY A 725 0.17 18.17 -11.77
N LEU A 726 -0.45 19.30 -12.14
CA LEU A 726 0.06 20.21 -13.17
C LEU A 726 1.38 20.91 -12.80
N SER A 727 1.76 20.96 -11.51
CA SER A 727 3.08 21.46 -11.10
C SER A 727 4.24 20.60 -11.59
N HIS A 728 3.98 19.34 -11.93
CA HIS A 728 4.98 18.42 -12.50
C HIS A 728 5.02 18.47 -14.03
N LEU A 729 4.17 19.29 -14.66
CA LEU A 729 4.28 19.58 -16.08
C LEU A 729 5.34 20.67 -16.28
N ASN A 730 6.51 20.28 -16.79
CA ASN A 730 7.60 21.20 -17.11
C ASN A 730 7.25 22.08 -18.33
N LEU A 731 6.29 23.00 -18.19
CA LEU A 731 5.91 23.96 -19.22
C LEU A 731 6.93 25.10 -19.26
N THR A 732 7.44 25.41 -20.45
CA THR A 732 8.30 26.58 -20.66
C THR A 732 7.66 27.52 -21.68
N ILE A 733 7.49 28.80 -21.32
CA ILE A 733 6.99 29.83 -22.24
C ILE A 733 8.17 30.65 -22.77
N VAL A 734 8.36 30.61 -24.08
CA VAL A 734 9.51 31.22 -24.76
C VAL A 734 9.05 32.34 -25.68
N ARG A 735 9.76 33.46 -25.66
CA ARG A 735 9.50 34.59 -26.56
C ARG A 735 9.72 34.22 -28.04
N ASN A 736 8.71 34.46 -28.88
CA ASN A 736 8.74 34.21 -30.33
C ASN A 736 8.76 35.51 -31.17
N GLY A 737 9.55 36.49 -30.72
CA GLY A 737 9.63 37.81 -31.37
C GLY A 737 8.47 38.76 -31.03
N THR A 738 8.35 39.83 -31.81
CA THR A 738 7.43 40.96 -31.56
C THR A 738 6.26 41.04 -32.55
N ASP A 739 6.16 40.09 -33.48
CA ASP A 739 5.07 40.05 -34.45
C ASP A 739 3.77 39.58 -33.80
N ALA A 740 2.91 40.55 -33.47
CA ALA A 740 1.62 40.34 -32.80
C ALA A 740 0.52 39.76 -33.70
N GLU A 741 0.78 39.54 -35.00
CA GLU A 741 -0.15 38.86 -35.90
C GLU A 741 0.07 37.35 -35.97
N ARG A 742 1.26 36.88 -35.60
CA ARG A 742 1.59 35.45 -35.55
C ARG A 742 0.75 34.75 -34.47
N LEU A 743 0.27 33.54 -34.76
CA LEU A 743 -0.36 32.67 -33.77
C LEU A 743 0.71 32.07 -32.84
N PRO A 744 0.39 31.80 -31.56
CA PRO A 744 1.26 30.98 -30.73
C PRO A 744 1.56 29.64 -31.40
N THR A 745 2.74 29.09 -31.14
CA THR A 745 3.15 27.77 -31.65
C THR A 745 3.73 26.95 -30.50
N ALA A 746 3.75 25.63 -30.60
CA ALA A 746 4.27 24.78 -29.53
C ALA A 746 5.26 23.73 -30.05
N HIS A 747 6.24 23.40 -29.23
CA HIS A 747 7.06 22.21 -29.37
C HIS A 747 6.66 21.20 -28.29
N THR A 748 5.65 20.40 -28.60
CA THR A 748 5.00 19.45 -27.67
C THR A 748 5.94 18.38 -27.13
N CYS A 749 7.03 18.05 -27.84
CA CYS A 749 8.05 17.11 -27.35
C CYS A 749 8.80 17.63 -26.11
N PHE A 750 8.87 18.96 -25.95
CA PHE A 750 9.59 19.62 -24.86
C PHE A 750 8.67 20.45 -23.97
N ASN A 751 7.34 20.39 -24.18
CA ASN A 751 6.35 21.24 -23.51
C ASN A 751 6.70 22.73 -23.60
N VAL A 752 7.20 23.17 -24.76
CA VAL A 752 7.58 24.58 -24.98
C VAL A 752 6.47 25.30 -25.73
N LEU A 753 5.92 26.37 -25.14
CA LEU A 753 4.98 27.28 -25.76
C LEU A 753 5.71 28.53 -26.26
N MET A 754 5.70 28.74 -27.56
CA MET A 754 6.31 29.90 -28.22
C MET A 754 5.26 31.01 -28.34
N LEU A 755 5.47 32.11 -27.62
CA LEU A 755 4.51 33.20 -27.52
C LEU A 755 5.11 34.51 -28.06
N SER A 756 4.42 35.17 -29.00
CA SER A 756 4.79 36.52 -29.45
C SER A 756 4.49 37.55 -28.34
N GLU A 757 5.18 38.69 -28.38
CA GLU A 757 4.94 39.79 -27.45
C GLU A 757 3.69 40.62 -27.86
N TYR A 758 2.51 40.09 -27.56
CA TYR A 758 1.24 40.76 -27.88
C TYR A 758 1.06 42.04 -27.05
N PRO A 759 0.61 43.15 -27.66
CA PRO A 759 0.54 44.45 -27.00
C PRO A 759 -0.63 44.58 -26.01
N THR A 760 -1.69 43.77 -26.15
CA THR A 760 -2.88 43.82 -25.30
C THR A 760 -3.39 42.41 -24.94
N LYS A 761 -4.09 42.31 -23.82
CA LYS A 761 -4.72 41.07 -23.35
C LYS A 761 -5.73 40.52 -24.37
N GLU A 762 -6.49 41.40 -25.01
CA GLU A 762 -7.52 41.02 -25.98
C GLU A 762 -6.90 40.36 -27.22
N LYS A 763 -5.79 40.93 -27.73
CA LYS A 763 -5.07 40.37 -28.88
C LYS A 763 -4.44 39.02 -28.55
N LEU A 764 -3.85 38.89 -27.35
CA LEU A 764 -3.34 37.61 -26.87
C LEU A 764 -4.47 36.58 -26.79
N LYS A 765 -5.61 36.94 -26.19
CA LYS A 765 -6.76 36.04 -26.04
C LYS A 765 -7.27 35.55 -27.39
N GLU A 766 -7.50 36.47 -28.33
CA GLU A 766 -7.93 36.14 -29.70
C GLU A 766 -6.95 35.16 -30.36
N ARG A 767 -5.65 35.44 -30.32
CA ARG A 767 -4.61 34.64 -30.98
C ARG A 767 -4.42 33.27 -30.32
N LEU A 768 -4.46 33.23 -28.99
CA LEU A 768 -4.34 31.98 -28.22
C LEU A 768 -5.53 31.06 -28.45
N LEU A 769 -6.76 31.58 -28.36
CA LEU A 769 -7.98 30.80 -28.61
C LEU A 769 -8.00 30.28 -30.06
N THR A 770 -7.66 31.13 -31.02
CA THR A 770 -7.55 30.71 -32.43
C THR A 770 -6.54 29.56 -32.58
N ALA A 771 -5.39 29.62 -31.92
CA ALA A 771 -4.37 28.57 -32.03
C ALA A 771 -4.83 27.23 -31.42
N ILE A 772 -5.42 27.26 -30.22
CA ILE A 772 -5.85 26.01 -29.54
C ILE A 772 -7.11 25.41 -30.18
N GLU A 773 -7.96 26.21 -30.83
CA GLU A 773 -9.16 25.73 -31.55
C GLU A 773 -8.84 25.09 -32.91
N ASN A 774 -7.70 25.43 -33.53
CA ASN A 774 -7.32 24.97 -34.86
C ASN A 774 -6.12 24.01 -34.83
N SER A 775 -5.88 23.33 -33.70
CA SER A 775 -4.81 22.35 -33.55
C SER A 775 -5.37 20.92 -33.62
N GLU A 776 -5.22 20.25 -34.76
CA GLU A 776 -5.57 18.82 -34.91
C GLU A 776 -4.35 17.99 -35.33
N GLY A 777 -3.82 17.18 -34.39
CA GLY A 777 -2.84 16.12 -34.64
C GLY A 777 -1.44 16.54 -35.12
N PHE A 778 -0.53 15.57 -35.22
CA PHE A 778 0.78 15.72 -35.89
C PHE A 778 0.67 15.44 -37.40
N GLY A 779 -0.56 15.29 -37.91
CA GLY A 779 -0.83 15.07 -39.32
C GLY A 779 -0.43 16.29 -40.13
N LEU A 780 0.65 16.17 -40.89
CA LEU A 780 0.83 16.97 -42.10
C LEU A 780 -0.26 16.55 -43.10
N MET A 781 -1.46 17.13 -42.99
CA MET A 781 -2.42 17.21 -44.10
C MET A 781 -3.12 18.55 -44.11
#